data_AF-A0A1I1M8I9-F1
#
_entry.id   AF-A0A1I1M8I9-F1
#
_cell.length_a   1.000
_cell.length_b   1.000
_cell.length_c   1.000
_cell.angle_alpha   90.00
_cell.angle_beta   90.00
_cell.angle_gamma   90.00
#
_symmetry.space_group_name_H-M   'P 1'
#
loop_
_entity.id
_entity.type
_entity.pdbx_description
1 polymer ?
#
loop_
_entity_poly.entity_id
_entity_poly.type
_entity_poly.pdbx_seq_one_letter_code
_entity_poly.pdbx_strand_id
1 'polypeptide(L)'
;MKIGNVTMNFKHYSGVDLYSDGAIENELLNIVKKYKKSEYKQVIEESGNWPVLYHLSEQRANIVEWIPMDPNAKVLEVGSGCGAITGMLAKKAGQVVACDLSRRRSEINANRNKEYGNVTIHVGNFRDIEPDLPKDFDYIFLIGVFEYAQGYIGTDNPYEKFLTMLKRHLRKGGRIVIAIENRLGLKYFAGCAEDHLGTFFTGIEGYSSDSVAKTFTRNGLINIFKKCGLNEYHFYYPYPDYKLMTMLHSDYYLPGFGELQDNVRNFDRDRMVLFNEKHAYEDLVKDGMYQDFANSFEVILGPGFDTIYCKYSNDRVDEFKIRTDIAISRTGRKIIKKFPLTEAAREHVFGMRDAYAGLMEKYRGGDFEINDCQIDPEQGCAIFSFVNGVPLSSLLDACIDKDDMEGFQALLNEYIRRVNYKPDYPVSDYDLIFSNIMVNGPIWTIIDYEWTYGKCIPAKEQVWRALYCYKLEDRKREKFNFSGLFSKLGLDEQDINSLLEEEYAFQKYVTGNRKSLVEIWKNIGRKVIVPKELDLKTQGTRPDDCIQIYMDEGNGYSEDDSLFPDVKYDEKNTVSLDITVSPNCNVVRIDPAFATCLVTILDATWNGEPFGDNASDISIHPVNGNWISDDSIIFNTEDPNIEFGLTSERLRVKDRNHLCVKYIMTLLPKNAAEAAVASLDSTSESRTESKENIIEKLGKKLIQKCEERYYRDEEE
;
A
#
# COMPACT_ATOMS: atom_id res chain seq x y z
N MET A 1 -15.52 31.28 24.22
CA MET A 1 -16.69 30.37 24.26
C MET A 1 -16.29 29.11 25.02
N LYS A 2 -17.22 28.39 25.66
CA LYS A 2 -16.94 27.07 26.26
C LYS A 2 -17.86 26.01 25.68
N ILE A 3 -17.33 24.81 25.43
CA ILE A 3 -18.10 23.61 25.08
C ILE A 3 -17.72 22.54 26.11
N GLY A 4 -18.65 22.22 27.01
CA GLY A 4 -18.30 21.54 28.26
C GLY A 4 -17.24 22.32 29.03
N ASN A 5 -16.15 21.64 29.38
CA ASN A 5 -15.02 22.20 30.11
C ASN A 5 -13.94 22.80 29.19
N VAL A 6 -13.98 22.52 27.89
CA VAL A 6 -13.00 23.03 26.91
C VAL A 6 -13.26 24.50 26.63
N THR A 7 -12.19 25.29 26.65
CA THR A 7 -12.25 26.72 26.32
C THR A 7 -11.88 26.93 24.86
N MET A 8 -12.72 27.64 24.10
CA MET A 8 -12.45 28.07 22.73
C MET A 8 -12.19 29.58 22.69
N ASN A 9 -11.04 29.96 22.14
CA ASN A 9 -10.58 31.32 21.97
C ASN A 9 -10.60 31.72 20.48
N PHE A 10 -11.41 32.74 20.17
CA PHE A 10 -11.61 33.25 18.81
C PHE A 10 -10.94 34.61 18.56
N LYS A 11 -10.03 35.06 19.44
CA LYS A 11 -9.39 36.38 19.34
C LYS A 11 -8.79 36.65 17.95
N HIS A 12 -8.22 35.61 17.33
CA HIS A 12 -7.55 35.68 16.03
C HIS A 12 -8.29 34.92 14.93
N TYR A 13 -9.56 34.61 15.14
CA TYR A 13 -10.38 33.99 14.11
C TYR A 13 -10.90 35.07 13.16
N SER A 14 -10.54 34.97 11.88
CA SER A 14 -10.93 35.93 10.84
C SER A 14 -12.43 35.92 10.50
N GLY A 15 -13.18 34.94 11.01
CA GLY A 15 -14.56 34.68 10.66
C GLY A 15 -14.73 33.59 9.59
N VAL A 16 -13.64 33.18 8.92
CA VAL A 16 -13.64 32.18 7.85
C VAL A 16 -12.69 31.03 8.18
N ASP A 17 -13.12 29.80 7.94
CA ASP A 17 -12.28 28.61 8.06
C ASP A 17 -11.22 28.61 6.95
N LEU A 18 -9.94 28.58 7.34
CA LEU A 18 -8.81 28.59 6.39
C LEU A 18 -8.40 27.18 5.92
N TYR A 19 -9.07 26.14 6.44
CA TYR A 19 -8.88 24.74 6.07
C TYR A 19 -10.19 23.97 6.28
N SER A 20 -10.53 23.01 5.40
CA SER A 20 -11.64 22.07 5.61
C SER A 20 -11.42 20.77 4.83
N ASP A 21 -11.81 19.65 5.44
CA ASP A 21 -11.95 18.34 4.76
C ASP A 21 -13.34 18.20 4.07
N GLY A 22 -14.13 19.28 4.00
CA GLY A 22 -15.42 19.32 3.31
C GLY A 22 -16.61 18.87 4.17
N ALA A 23 -17.64 18.33 3.51
CA ALA A 23 -18.95 18.06 4.14
C ALA A 23 -18.89 17.05 5.29
N ILE A 24 -17.89 16.16 5.28
CA ILE A 24 -17.68 15.11 6.29
C ILE A 24 -17.49 15.67 7.70
N GLU A 25 -17.00 16.90 7.83
CA GLU A 25 -16.84 17.55 9.13
C GLU A 25 -18.19 17.81 9.84
N ASN A 26 -19.28 18.00 9.08
CA ASN A 26 -20.62 18.12 9.67
C ASN A 26 -21.10 16.79 10.26
N GLU A 27 -20.80 15.68 9.56
CA GLU A 27 -21.11 14.34 10.05
C GLU A 27 -20.30 14.03 11.32
N LEU A 28 -18.99 14.30 11.31
CA LEU A 28 -18.14 14.15 12.49
C LEU A 28 -18.65 14.98 13.68
N LEU A 29 -19.07 16.22 13.45
CA LEU A 29 -19.65 17.07 14.50
C LEU A 29 -20.92 16.47 15.09
N ASN A 30 -21.78 15.89 14.25
CA ASN A 30 -22.98 15.20 14.70
C ASN A 30 -22.63 13.93 15.51
N ILE A 31 -21.66 13.15 15.04
CA ILE A 31 -21.20 11.94 15.73
C ILE A 31 -20.69 12.28 17.13
N VAL A 32 -19.77 13.25 17.27
CA VAL A 32 -19.16 13.59 18.58
C VAL A 32 -20.16 14.23 19.56
N LYS A 33 -21.26 14.80 19.05
CA LYS A 33 -22.36 15.32 19.89
C LYS A 33 -23.29 14.22 20.36
N LYS A 34 -23.59 13.24 19.49
CA LYS A 34 -24.59 12.20 19.73
C LYS A 34 -24.03 11.00 20.51
N TYR A 35 -22.83 10.55 20.18
CA TYR A 35 -22.24 9.32 20.72
C TYR A 35 -21.15 9.63 21.77
N LYS A 36 -21.01 8.73 22.75
CA LYS A 36 -19.89 8.74 23.69
C LYS A 36 -18.64 8.15 23.02
N LYS A 37 -17.45 8.47 23.54
CA LYS A 37 -16.17 7.93 23.04
C LYS A 37 -16.14 6.40 22.98
N SER A 38 -16.71 5.73 23.98
CA SER A 38 -16.82 4.26 24.05
C SER A 38 -17.63 3.65 22.89
N GLU A 39 -18.47 4.44 22.23
CA GLU A 39 -19.32 4.01 21.10
C GLU A 39 -18.66 4.31 19.74
N TYR A 40 -17.56 5.07 19.69
CA TYR A 40 -16.93 5.46 18.41
C TYR A 40 -16.44 4.26 17.61
N LYS A 41 -15.96 3.20 18.26
CA LYS A 41 -15.50 2.00 17.55
C LYS A 41 -16.65 1.34 16.78
N GLN A 42 -17.85 1.25 17.37
CA GLN A 42 -19.04 0.77 16.67
C GLN A 42 -19.39 1.68 15.49
N VAL A 43 -19.40 3.00 15.68
CA VAL A 43 -19.68 3.96 14.61
C VAL A 43 -18.69 3.82 13.44
N ILE A 44 -17.40 3.63 13.74
CA ILE A 44 -16.36 3.39 12.73
C ILE A 44 -16.66 2.11 11.94
N GLU A 45 -16.95 1.01 12.64
CA GLU A 45 -17.22 -0.31 12.04
C GLU A 45 -18.48 -0.35 11.16
N GLU A 46 -19.49 0.44 11.51
CA GLU A 46 -20.74 0.61 10.76
C GLU A 46 -20.58 1.58 9.58
N SER A 47 -19.80 2.66 9.75
CA SER A 47 -19.65 3.71 8.73
C SER A 47 -18.89 3.24 7.49
N GLY A 48 -17.89 2.37 7.65
CA GLY A 48 -16.99 2.00 6.55
C GLY A 48 -16.34 3.21 5.87
N ASN A 49 -16.06 4.30 6.61
CA ASN A 49 -15.62 5.57 6.04
C ASN A 49 -14.24 5.98 6.58
N TRP A 50 -13.28 6.25 5.68
CA TRP A 50 -11.91 6.61 6.06
C TRP A 50 -11.83 7.85 6.96
N PRO A 51 -12.39 9.02 6.60
CA PRO A 51 -12.44 10.17 7.49
C PRO A 51 -13.00 9.88 8.89
N VAL A 52 -14.03 9.05 9.01
CA VAL A 52 -14.60 8.65 10.32
C VAL A 52 -13.58 7.82 11.11
N LEU A 53 -12.96 6.82 10.50
CA LEU A 53 -11.86 6.04 11.11
C LEU A 53 -10.70 6.95 11.53
N TYR A 54 -10.21 7.78 10.61
CA TYR A 54 -9.05 8.66 10.80
C TYR A 54 -9.27 9.65 11.94
N HIS A 55 -10.44 10.29 11.99
CA HIS A 55 -10.69 11.33 12.98
C HIS A 55 -11.13 10.76 14.32
N LEU A 56 -11.81 9.61 14.40
CA LEU A 56 -12.38 9.10 15.65
C LEU A 56 -11.60 7.95 16.30
N SER A 57 -10.75 7.23 15.57
CA SER A 57 -10.01 6.08 16.13
C SER A 57 -9.11 6.48 17.29
N GLU A 58 -9.14 5.68 18.36
CA GLU A 58 -8.24 5.82 19.50
C GLU A 58 -6.79 5.49 19.12
N GLN A 59 -6.57 4.68 18.09
CA GLN A 59 -5.22 4.32 17.62
C GLN A 59 -4.41 5.53 17.15
N ARG A 60 -5.07 6.62 16.73
CA ARG A 60 -4.41 7.89 16.42
C ARG A 60 -3.57 8.40 17.60
N ALA A 61 -4.04 8.19 18.83
CA ALA A 61 -3.37 8.66 20.02
C ALA A 61 -2.07 7.91 20.32
N ASN A 62 -1.85 6.72 19.74
CA ASN A 62 -0.66 5.91 19.98
C ASN A 62 0.62 6.71 19.69
N ILE A 63 0.61 7.60 18.69
CA ILE A 63 1.77 8.42 18.32
C ILE A 63 2.27 9.31 19.45
N VAL A 64 1.41 9.71 20.41
CA VAL A 64 1.83 10.51 21.58
C VAL A 64 1.70 9.78 22.91
N GLU A 65 0.99 8.65 22.95
CA GLU A 65 0.70 7.92 24.19
C GLU A 65 1.98 7.36 24.81
N TRP A 66 2.94 6.89 24.02
CA TRP A 66 4.21 6.34 24.53
C TRP A 66 5.13 7.39 25.18
N ILE A 67 4.97 8.67 24.83
CA ILE A 67 5.88 9.74 25.27
C ILE A 67 5.71 10.00 26.77
N PRO A 68 6.74 9.81 27.62
CA PRO A 68 6.64 10.14 29.03
C PRO A 68 6.50 11.65 29.22
N MET A 69 5.57 12.05 30.09
CA MET A 69 5.21 13.45 30.31
C MET A 69 4.95 13.71 31.79
N ASP A 70 5.45 14.84 32.31
CA ASP A 70 5.13 15.28 33.67
C ASP A 70 3.63 15.66 33.76
N PRO A 71 2.89 15.24 34.80
CA PRO A 71 1.47 15.58 34.95
C PRO A 71 1.18 17.09 35.02
N ASN A 72 2.18 17.93 35.30
CA ASN A 72 2.06 19.39 35.30
C ASN A 72 2.61 20.04 34.03
N ALA A 73 3.05 19.26 33.04
CA ALA A 73 3.61 19.77 31.80
C ALA A 73 2.61 20.67 31.07
N LYS A 74 3.17 21.67 30.39
CA LYS A 74 2.45 22.58 29.52
C LYS A 74 2.72 22.21 28.06
N VAL A 75 1.66 21.94 27.33
CA VAL A 75 1.73 21.41 25.96
C VAL A 75 1.12 22.39 24.97
N LEU A 76 1.81 22.60 23.85
CA LEU A 76 1.28 23.27 22.66
C LEU A 76 1.02 22.21 21.58
N GLU A 77 -0.20 22.13 21.08
CA GLU A 77 -0.59 21.31 19.93
C GLU A 77 -0.94 22.23 18.77
N VAL A 78 -0.11 22.26 17.73
CA VAL A 78 -0.39 23.09 16.54
C VAL A 78 -1.05 22.19 15.49
N GLY A 79 -2.20 22.62 14.96
CA GLY A 79 -3.01 21.84 14.02
C GLY A 79 -3.80 20.71 14.68
N SER A 80 -4.49 21.02 15.78
CA SER A 80 -5.20 20.03 16.62
C SER A 80 -6.36 19.30 15.92
N GLY A 81 -6.85 19.82 14.79
CA GLY A 81 -7.90 19.23 13.98
C GLY A 81 -9.15 18.88 14.79
N CYS A 82 -9.68 17.69 14.55
CA CYS A 82 -10.87 17.14 15.25
C CYS A 82 -10.54 16.56 16.64
N GLY A 83 -9.33 16.78 17.18
CA GLY A 83 -8.99 16.46 18.56
C GLY A 83 -8.62 15.00 18.85
N ALA A 84 -8.12 14.26 17.85
CA ALA A 84 -7.67 12.89 18.02
C ALA A 84 -6.48 12.75 18.97
N ILE A 85 -5.57 13.71 18.91
CA ILE A 85 -4.37 13.75 19.74
C ILE A 85 -4.62 14.55 21.03
N THR A 86 -5.35 15.68 20.94
CA THR A 86 -5.71 16.55 22.07
C THR A 86 -6.20 15.80 23.31
N GLY A 87 -7.07 14.81 23.15
CA GLY A 87 -7.62 14.05 24.28
C GLY A 87 -6.57 13.26 25.05
N MET A 88 -5.57 12.70 24.36
CA MET A 88 -4.47 11.99 25.01
C MET A 88 -3.51 12.96 25.70
N LEU A 89 -3.18 14.08 25.05
CA LEU A 89 -2.36 15.14 25.65
C LEU A 89 -3.02 15.68 26.94
N ALA A 90 -4.35 15.88 26.91
CA ALA A 90 -5.10 16.38 28.05
C ALA A 90 -5.13 15.41 29.25
N LYS A 91 -5.03 14.09 29.01
CA LYS A 91 -4.88 13.09 30.08
C LYS A 91 -3.50 13.13 30.74
N LYS A 92 -2.46 13.50 29.98
CA LYS A 92 -1.06 13.39 30.41
C LYS A 92 -0.46 14.69 30.94
N ALA A 93 -1.00 15.83 30.55
CA ALA A 93 -0.44 17.15 30.82
C ALA A 93 -1.33 17.99 31.75
N GLY A 94 -0.70 18.93 32.47
CA GLY A 94 -1.41 19.87 33.34
C GLY A 94 -2.15 20.94 32.55
N GLN A 95 -1.67 21.27 31.35
CA GLN A 95 -2.28 22.24 30.45
C GLN A 95 -2.03 21.89 28.99
N VAL A 96 -3.08 21.96 28.17
CA VAL A 96 -3.01 21.82 26.71
C VAL A 96 -3.53 23.09 26.05
N VAL A 97 -2.67 23.75 25.28
CA VAL A 97 -3.02 24.84 24.38
C VAL A 97 -2.98 24.29 22.97
N ALA A 98 -4.13 24.23 22.32
CA ALA A 98 -4.29 23.75 20.95
C ALA A 98 -4.52 24.92 20.00
N CYS A 99 -4.05 24.82 18.75
CA CYS A 99 -4.33 25.78 17.68
C CYS A 99 -4.91 25.05 16.46
N ASP A 100 -5.91 25.62 15.81
CA ASP A 100 -6.42 25.11 14.52
C ASP A 100 -6.98 26.24 13.63
N LEU A 101 -6.85 26.05 12.32
CA LEU A 101 -7.28 26.99 11.29
C LEU A 101 -8.80 27.00 11.07
N SER A 102 -9.51 25.97 11.55
CA SER A 102 -10.94 25.77 11.33
C SER A 102 -11.71 25.82 12.64
N ARG A 103 -12.72 26.69 12.67
CA ARG A 103 -13.73 26.71 13.72
C ARG A 103 -14.48 25.39 13.76
N ARG A 104 -14.89 24.82 12.62
CA ARG A 104 -15.67 23.58 12.61
C ARG A 104 -14.89 22.42 13.23
N ARG A 105 -13.62 22.22 12.83
CA ARG A 105 -12.75 21.18 13.41
C ARG A 105 -12.52 21.42 14.90
N SER A 106 -12.31 22.67 15.29
CA SER A 106 -12.18 23.06 16.70
C SER A 106 -13.45 22.78 17.52
N GLU A 107 -14.64 22.98 16.95
CA GLU A 107 -15.91 22.62 17.59
C GLU A 107 -16.06 21.10 17.73
N ILE A 108 -15.62 20.30 16.75
CA ILE A 108 -15.56 18.83 16.84
C ILE A 108 -14.62 18.42 17.98
N ASN A 109 -13.41 18.97 18.02
CA ASN A 109 -12.42 18.73 19.07
C ASN A 109 -13.00 19.06 20.46
N ALA A 110 -13.58 20.25 20.61
CA ALA A 110 -14.15 20.69 21.88
C ALA A 110 -15.34 19.82 22.33
N ASN A 111 -16.20 19.35 21.42
CA ASN A 111 -17.29 18.43 21.76
C ASN A 111 -16.77 17.03 22.12
N ARG A 112 -15.78 16.53 21.38
CA ARG A 112 -15.12 15.25 21.66
C ARG A 112 -14.46 15.25 23.03
N ASN A 113 -13.73 16.31 23.36
CA ASN A 113 -12.88 16.40 24.55
C ASN A 113 -13.50 17.26 25.66
N LYS A 114 -14.84 17.43 25.62
CA LYS A 114 -15.61 18.34 26.48
C LYS A 114 -15.46 18.09 27.99
N GLU A 115 -14.96 16.92 28.39
CA GLU A 115 -14.69 16.58 29.79
C GLU A 115 -13.42 17.28 30.34
N TYR A 116 -12.46 17.63 29.50
CA TYR A 116 -11.16 18.15 29.93
C TYR A 116 -11.18 19.66 30.16
N GLY A 117 -10.98 20.08 31.41
CA GLY A 117 -10.91 21.50 31.80
C GLY A 117 -9.55 22.16 31.59
N ASN A 118 -8.53 21.39 31.29
CA ASN A 118 -7.15 21.84 31.03
C ASN A 118 -6.88 22.12 29.53
N VAL A 119 -7.91 22.10 28.67
CA VAL A 119 -7.76 22.32 27.22
C VAL A 119 -8.28 23.71 26.82
N THR A 120 -7.43 24.46 26.12
CA THR A 120 -7.80 25.71 25.45
C THR A 120 -7.47 25.63 23.96
N ILE A 121 -8.46 25.80 23.10
CA ILE A 121 -8.31 25.79 21.63
C ILE A 121 -8.36 27.22 21.10
N HIS A 122 -7.27 27.68 20.50
CA HIS A 122 -7.18 28.93 19.77
C HIS A 122 -7.53 28.69 18.30
N VAL A 123 -8.55 29.39 17.82
CA VAL A 123 -9.02 29.28 16.43
C VAL A 123 -8.45 30.43 15.61
N GLY A 124 -7.71 30.13 14.55
CA GLY A 124 -7.04 31.11 13.70
C GLY A 124 -5.72 30.60 13.15
N ASN A 125 -5.04 31.45 12.37
CA ASN A 125 -3.71 31.13 11.84
C ASN A 125 -2.67 31.17 12.97
N PHE A 126 -1.80 30.15 13.04
CA PHE A 126 -0.75 30.07 14.05
C PHE A 126 0.13 31.33 14.10
N ARG A 127 0.41 31.96 12.95
CA ARG A 127 1.20 33.21 12.89
C ARG A 127 0.58 34.37 13.67
N ASP A 128 -0.74 34.43 13.70
CA ASP A 128 -1.49 35.49 14.37
C ASP A 128 -1.70 35.15 15.85
N ILE A 129 -1.79 33.86 16.17
CA ILE A 129 -1.96 33.35 17.53
C ILE A 129 -0.65 33.39 18.33
N GLU A 130 0.47 32.99 17.73
CA GLU A 130 1.72 32.75 18.45
C GLU A 130 2.26 33.94 19.26
N PRO A 131 2.12 35.21 18.83
CA PRO A 131 2.62 36.33 19.63
C PRO A 131 1.98 36.44 21.02
N ASP A 132 0.77 35.92 21.20
CA ASP A 132 0.05 35.88 22.48
C ASP A 132 0.33 34.61 23.31
N LEU A 133 1.00 33.61 22.71
CA LEU A 133 1.23 32.33 23.37
C LEU A 133 2.36 32.43 24.41
N PRO A 134 2.27 31.62 25.49
CA PRO A 134 3.33 31.50 26.47
C PRO A 134 4.68 31.06 25.89
N LYS A 135 5.77 31.32 26.62
CA LYS A 135 7.15 31.05 26.17
C LYS A 135 7.87 29.94 26.94
N ASP A 136 7.10 29.07 27.57
CA ASP A 136 7.54 28.11 28.58
C ASP A 136 6.93 26.71 28.39
N PHE A 137 6.54 26.34 27.17
CA PHE A 137 6.00 25.02 26.89
C PHE A 137 7.06 23.92 27.07
N ASP A 138 6.67 22.85 27.75
CA ASP A 138 7.44 21.62 27.92
C ASP A 138 7.52 20.82 26.61
N TYR A 139 6.40 20.74 25.90
CA TYR A 139 6.26 20.01 24.65
C TYR A 139 5.50 20.83 23.62
N ILE A 140 5.94 20.76 22.38
CA ILE A 140 5.25 21.33 21.22
C ILE A 140 5.06 20.19 20.20
N PHE A 141 3.82 19.91 19.81
CA PHE A 141 3.46 18.83 18.89
C PHE A 141 3.05 19.37 17.52
N LEU A 142 3.64 18.79 16.47
CA LEU A 142 3.32 18.98 15.05
C LEU A 142 3.02 17.59 14.44
N ILE A 143 1.79 17.13 14.53
CA ILE A 143 1.39 15.78 14.07
C ILE A 143 0.57 15.89 12.78
N GLY A 144 1.19 15.67 11.61
CA GLY A 144 0.56 15.86 10.30
C GLY A 144 0.22 17.32 10.00
N VAL A 145 1.21 18.20 10.20
CA VAL A 145 1.06 19.67 10.12
C VAL A 145 2.28 20.35 9.51
N PHE A 146 3.48 19.83 9.79
CA PHE A 146 4.73 20.45 9.36
C PHE A 146 4.84 20.57 7.84
N GLU A 147 4.30 19.59 7.10
CA GLU A 147 4.27 19.52 5.64
C GLU A 147 3.59 20.73 4.98
N TYR A 148 2.60 21.31 5.66
CA TYR A 148 1.75 22.38 5.15
C TYR A 148 2.33 23.78 5.39
N ALA A 149 3.52 23.90 6.01
CA ALA A 149 4.12 25.20 6.34
C ALA A 149 4.23 26.14 5.12
N GLN A 150 4.47 25.59 3.93
CA GLN A 150 4.47 26.35 2.67
C GLN A 150 3.17 27.14 2.46
N GLY A 151 2.02 26.53 2.71
CA GLY A 151 0.71 27.13 2.47
C GLY A 151 0.30 28.23 3.45
N TYR A 152 0.79 28.20 4.70
CA TYR A 152 0.31 29.12 5.74
C TYR A 152 1.38 29.98 6.44
N ILE A 153 2.68 29.73 6.26
CA ILE A 153 3.74 30.57 6.85
C ILE A 153 4.11 31.76 5.95
N GLY A 154 4.06 31.60 4.62
CA GLY A 154 4.18 32.69 3.65
C GLY A 154 5.55 33.39 3.63
N THR A 155 6.64 32.61 3.57
CA THR A 155 8.03 33.12 3.44
C THR A 155 8.82 32.23 2.50
N ASP A 156 9.97 32.71 1.97
CA ASP A 156 10.86 31.92 1.10
C ASP A 156 11.41 30.64 1.76
N ASN A 157 11.52 30.63 3.09
CA ASN A 157 12.00 29.49 3.89
C ASN A 157 10.94 29.13 4.97
N PRO A 158 9.75 28.63 4.57
CA PRO A 158 8.60 28.53 5.47
C PRO A 158 8.81 27.51 6.58
N TYR A 159 9.51 26.42 6.31
CA TYR A 159 9.79 25.36 7.29
C TYR A 159 10.80 25.82 8.35
N GLU A 160 11.91 26.46 7.95
CA GLU A 160 12.88 27.04 8.89
C GLU A 160 12.24 28.16 9.73
N LYS A 161 11.41 28.99 9.10
CA LYS A 161 10.67 30.05 9.80
C LYS A 161 9.71 29.48 10.83
N PHE A 162 8.97 28.42 10.48
CA PHE A 162 8.02 27.78 11.38
C PHE A 162 8.71 27.23 12.64
N LEU A 163 9.79 26.46 12.48
CA LEU A 163 10.57 25.96 13.61
C LEU A 163 11.16 27.08 14.47
N THR A 164 11.65 28.15 13.84
CA THR A 164 12.19 29.30 14.57
C THR A 164 11.12 29.99 15.40
N MET A 165 9.88 30.10 14.89
CA MET A 165 8.75 30.63 15.65
C MET A 165 8.44 29.75 16.86
N LEU A 166 8.29 28.44 16.66
CA LEU A 166 8.00 27.47 17.73
C LEU A 166 9.07 27.43 18.81
N LYS A 167 10.36 27.52 18.43
CA LYS A 167 11.49 27.54 19.37
C LYS A 167 11.40 28.66 20.40
N ARG A 168 10.77 29.80 20.07
CA ARG A 168 10.58 30.92 21.03
C ARG A 168 9.58 30.57 22.13
N HIS A 169 8.75 29.56 21.92
CA HIS A 169 7.74 29.10 22.86
C HIS A 169 8.22 27.95 23.74
N LEU A 170 9.35 27.34 23.38
CA LEU A 170 9.88 26.17 24.05
C LEU A 170 10.73 26.56 25.26
N ARG A 171 10.43 25.96 26.42
CA ARG A 171 11.28 26.12 27.61
C ARG A 171 12.64 25.44 27.40
N LYS A 172 13.61 25.78 28.26
CA LYS A 172 14.90 25.05 28.30
C LYS A 172 14.66 23.56 28.64
N GLY A 173 15.17 22.67 27.80
CA GLY A 173 14.99 21.21 27.95
C GLY A 173 13.60 20.72 27.51
N GLY A 174 12.77 21.60 26.94
CA GLY A 174 11.53 21.18 26.27
C GLY A 174 11.81 20.45 24.96
N ARG A 175 10.77 19.84 24.39
CA ARG A 175 10.85 19.05 23.15
C ARG A 175 9.87 19.54 22.10
N ILE A 176 10.29 19.54 20.83
CA ILE A 176 9.36 19.63 19.70
C ILE A 176 9.22 18.23 19.11
N VAL A 177 7.99 17.76 18.97
CA VAL A 177 7.64 16.44 18.43
C VAL A 177 7.02 16.63 17.06
N ILE A 178 7.64 16.05 16.03
CA ILE A 178 7.18 16.16 14.64
C ILE A 178 6.86 14.76 14.14
N ALA A 179 5.60 14.51 13.77
CA ALA A 179 5.21 13.29 13.06
C ALA A 179 4.72 13.65 11.66
N ILE A 180 5.32 13.03 10.65
CA ILE A 180 5.12 13.35 9.23
C ILE A 180 5.46 12.14 8.36
N GLU A 181 4.82 12.06 7.20
CA GLU A 181 5.17 11.14 6.11
C GLU A 181 6.64 11.30 5.71
N ASN A 182 7.29 10.18 5.40
CA ASN A 182 8.60 10.20 4.75
C ASN A 182 8.38 10.35 3.25
N ARG A 183 8.98 11.36 2.63
CA ARG A 183 8.88 11.59 1.18
C ARG A 183 9.20 10.35 0.32
N LEU A 184 10.08 9.47 0.82
CA LEU A 184 10.49 8.23 0.15
C LEU A 184 9.97 6.96 0.85
N GLY A 185 8.87 7.06 1.59
CA GLY A 185 8.23 5.90 2.21
C GLY A 185 7.97 4.78 1.19
N LEU A 186 8.30 3.54 1.55
CA LEU A 186 8.24 2.39 0.65
C LEU A 186 6.85 2.22 0.02
N LYS A 187 5.79 2.57 0.76
CA LYS A 187 4.40 2.50 0.26
C LYS A 187 4.20 3.26 -1.06
N TYR A 188 4.92 4.37 -1.28
CA TYR A 188 4.79 5.14 -2.52
C TYR A 188 5.44 4.43 -3.71
N PHE A 189 6.58 3.78 -3.49
CA PHE A 189 7.19 2.90 -4.48
C PHE A 189 6.33 1.66 -4.73
N ALA A 190 5.62 1.18 -3.72
CA ALA A 190 4.74 0.02 -3.82
C ALA A 190 3.40 0.30 -4.50
N GLY A 191 3.12 1.57 -4.83
CA GLY A 191 1.94 1.97 -5.60
C GLY A 191 0.87 2.74 -4.83
N CYS A 192 1.13 3.25 -3.63
CA CYS A 192 0.26 4.25 -3.01
C CYS A 192 0.50 5.64 -3.63
N ALA A 193 -0.57 6.40 -3.88
CA ALA A 193 -0.42 7.81 -4.26
C ALA A 193 -0.03 8.69 -3.05
N GLU A 194 0.70 9.78 -3.32
CA GLU A 194 1.26 10.70 -2.32
C GLU A 194 0.17 11.39 -1.50
N ASP A 195 0.24 11.33 -0.17
CA ASP A 195 -0.86 11.61 0.76
C ASP A 195 -1.52 13.00 0.62
N HIS A 196 -0.82 14.02 0.13
CA HIS A 196 -1.34 15.39 0.12
C HIS A 196 -1.84 15.86 -1.26
N LEU A 197 -1.14 15.48 -2.33
CA LEU A 197 -1.46 15.88 -3.70
C LEU A 197 -2.33 14.85 -4.44
N GLY A 198 -2.40 13.62 -3.95
CA GLY A 198 -3.27 12.59 -4.54
C GLY A 198 -2.71 11.92 -5.79
N THR A 199 -1.48 12.24 -6.18
CA THR A 199 -0.81 11.77 -7.39
C THR A 199 0.23 10.70 -7.09
N PHE A 200 0.48 9.81 -8.05
CA PHE A 200 1.57 8.83 -7.91
C PHE A 200 2.93 9.51 -8.10
N PHE A 201 3.94 9.02 -7.37
CA PHE A 201 5.36 9.37 -7.51
C PHE A 201 5.79 10.83 -7.28
N THR A 202 4.88 11.80 -7.10
CA THR A 202 5.25 13.22 -6.93
C THR A 202 6.23 13.48 -5.77
N GLY A 203 6.09 12.78 -4.64
CA GLY A 203 7.08 12.87 -3.56
C GLY A 203 8.47 12.37 -3.98
N ILE A 204 8.53 11.29 -4.75
CA ILE A 204 9.76 10.65 -5.23
C ILE A 204 10.45 11.53 -6.27
N GLU A 205 9.70 12.08 -7.22
CA GLU A 205 10.19 12.98 -8.28
C GLU A 205 10.54 14.38 -7.74
N GLY A 206 9.94 14.76 -6.62
CA GLY A 206 10.13 16.05 -5.97
C GLY A 206 8.96 17.01 -6.20
N TYR A 207 8.73 17.87 -5.22
CA TYR A 207 7.62 18.83 -5.23
C TYR A 207 7.95 20.09 -6.03
N SER A 208 6.97 20.63 -6.75
CA SER A 208 7.06 21.94 -7.40
C SER A 208 7.15 23.08 -6.37
N SER A 209 7.56 24.28 -6.82
CA SER A 209 7.56 25.48 -5.95
C SER A 209 6.18 25.76 -5.37
N ASP A 210 5.13 25.49 -6.14
CA ASP A 210 3.75 25.89 -5.87
C ASP A 210 2.96 24.81 -5.10
N SER A 211 3.60 23.68 -4.79
CA SER A 211 2.98 22.61 -4.00
C SER A 211 2.62 23.13 -2.60
N VAL A 212 1.33 23.04 -2.24
CA VAL A 212 0.78 23.53 -0.97
C VAL A 212 1.27 22.75 0.26
N ALA A 213 1.69 21.51 0.06
CA ALA A 213 2.28 20.64 1.07
C ALA A 213 3.55 19.98 0.51
N LYS A 214 4.54 19.79 1.38
CA LYS A 214 5.78 19.06 1.05
C LYS A 214 6.23 18.23 2.24
N THR A 215 6.58 16.98 1.98
CA THR A 215 7.23 16.09 2.94
C THR A 215 8.73 16.04 2.66
N PHE A 216 9.48 15.39 3.56
CA PHE A 216 10.94 15.40 3.51
C PHE A 216 11.51 14.01 3.73
N THR A 217 12.69 13.77 3.17
CA THR A 217 13.52 12.63 3.57
C THR A 217 14.13 12.90 4.94
N ARG A 218 14.66 11.85 5.59
CA ARG A 218 15.42 11.96 6.85
C ARG A 218 16.50 13.05 6.79
N ASN A 219 17.33 13.03 5.75
CA ASN A 219 18.37 14.03 5.54
C ASN A 219 17.81 15.44 5.23
N GLY A 220 16.67 15.52 4.54
CA GLY A 220 15.96 16.78 4.31
C GLY A 220 15.55 17.45 5.63
N LEU A 221 14.95 16.68 6.54
CA LEU A 221 14.59 17.16 7.89
C LEU A 221 15.83 17.59 8.68
N ILE A 222 16.88 16.77 8.71
CA ILE A 222 18.13 17.09 9.41
C ILE A 222 18.73 18.42 8.91
N ASN A 223 18.71 18.66 7.60
CA ASN A 223 19.22 19.91 7.03
C ASN A 223 18.40 21.12 7.47
N ILE A 224 17.07 21.00 7.54
CA ILE A 224 16.18 22.05 8.07
C ILE A 224 16.52 22.32 9.55
N PHE A 225 16.68 21.27 10.36
CA PHE A 225 16.99 21.40 11.79
C PHE A 225 18.34 22.10 12.01
N LYS A 226 19.37 21.69 11.26
CA LYS A 226 20.71 22.31 11.32
C LYS A 226 20.67 23.80 10.98
N LYS A 227 19.93 24.21 9.94
CA LYS A 227 19.75 25.62 9.60
C LYS A 227 19.06 26.42 10.72
N CYS A 228 18.22 25.78 11.53
CA CYS A 228 17.58 26.36 12.70
C CYS A 228 18.43 26.31 13.99
N GLY A 229 19.65 25.75 13.91
CA GLY A 229 20.51 25.51 15.07
C GLY A 229 19.93 24.49 16.06
N LEU A 230 19.20 23.50 15.56
CA LEU A 230 18.64 22.37 16.31
C LEU A 230 19.48 21.12 15.99
N ASN A 231 20.45 20.83 16.86
CA ASN A 231 21.44 19.76 16.65
C ASN A 231 21.19 18.50 17.47
N GLU A 232 20.29 18.56 18.46
CA GLU A 232 19.88 17.42 19.27
C GLU A 232 18.53 16.93 18.76
N TYR A 233 18.52 15.76 18.12
CA TYR A 233 17.31 15.15 17.57
C TYR A 233 17.39 13.62 17.59
N HIS A 234 16.23 12.98 17.72
CA HIS A 234 16.09 11.53 17.80
C HIS A 234 14.99 11.06 16.84
N PHE A 235 15.32 10.13 15.94
CA PHE A 235 14.39 9.57 14.97
C PHE A 235 13.73 8.31 15.49
N TYR A 236 12.41 8.27 15.29
CA TYR A 236 11.55 7.12 15.44
C TYR A 236 10.80 6.86 14.14
N TYR A 237 10.40 5.60 13.95
CA TYR A 237 9.80 5.07 12.73
C TYR A 237 8.46 4.40 13.07
N PRO A 238 7.36 5.16 13.04
CA PRO A 238 6.02 4.62 13.25
C PRO A 238 5.65 3.63 12.14
N TYR A 239 5.00 2.53 12.53
CA TYR A 239 4.57 1.46 11.64
C TYR A 239 3.11 1.07 11.91
N PRO A 240 2.28 0.84 10.87
CA PRO A 240 2.58 0.93 9.43
C PRO A 240 2.82 2.36 8.93
N ASP A 241 2.32 3.35 9.64
CA ASP A 241 2.67 4.77 9.55
C ASP A 241 2.26 5.50 10.85
N TYR A 242 2.51 6.81 10.94
CA TYR A 242 2.17 7.62 12.11
C TYR A 242 0.65 7.81 12.31
N LYS A 243 -0.18 7.49 11.32
CA LYS A 243 -1.62 7.72 11.39
C LYS A 243 -2.32 6.65 12.20
N LEU A 244 -2.03 5.37 11.94
CA LEU A 244 -2.62 4.25 12.68
C LEU A 244 -1.51 3.33 13.22
N MET A 245 -0.57 3.95 13.94
CA MET A 245 0.63 3.31 14.45
C MET A 245 0.29 2.16 15.42
N THR A 246 0.82 0.97 15.15
CA THR A 246 0.78 -0.19 16.06
C THR A 246 2.16 -0.51 16.62
N MET A 247 3.24 -0.11 15.93
CA MET A 247 4.61 -0.26 16.40
C MET A 247 5.41 1.01 16.15
N LEU A 248 6.42 1.24 16.98
CA LEU A 248 7.35 2.35 16.87
C LEU A 248 8.77 1.81 16.98
N HIS A 249 9.57 1.95 15.93
CA HIS A 249 11.00 1.65 15.95
C HIS A 249 11.82 2.93 16.17
N SER A 250 13.13 2.81 16.42
CA SER A 250 14.03 3.95 16.51
C SER A 250 15.41 3.63 15.96
N ASP A 251 16.28 4.64 15.88
CA ASP A 251 17.71 4.47 15.57
C ASP A 251 18.42 3.45 16.48
N TYR A 252 17.87 3.15 17.66
CA TYR A 252 18.43 2.19 18.63
C TYR A 252 17.79 0.80 18.59
N TYR A 253 16.64 0.64 17.93
CA TYR A 253 15.93 -0.62 17.80
C TYR A 253 15.16 -0.65 16.47
N LEU A 254 15.83 -1.17 15.44
CA LEU A 254 15.25 -1.35 14.10
C LEU A 254 14.41 -2.64 14.05
N PRO A 255 13.51 -2.77 13.07
CA PRO A 255 12.71 -3.98 12.89
C PRO A 255 13.57 -5.23 12.66
N GLY A 256 13.13 -6.35 13.21
CA GLY A 256 13.64 -7.68 12.90
C GLY A 256 13.04 -8.28 11.63
N PHE A 257 13.59 -9.42 11.20
CA PHE A 257 13.04 -10.20 10.09
C PHE A 257 11.60 -10.64 10.40
N GLY A 258 10.69 -10.47 9.43
CA GLY A 258 9.29 -10.87 9.56
C GLY A 258 8.42 -9.97 10.43
N GLU A 259 8.93 -8.89 11.04
CA GLU A 259 8.14 -7.99 11.89
C GLU A 259 7.20 -7.06 11.08
N LEU A 260 7.54 -6.75 9.83
CA LEU A 260 6.82 -5.75 9.01
C LEU A 260 5.89 -6.43 7.97
N GLN A 261 4.71 -6.88 8.41
CA GLN A 261 3.78 -7.66 7.56
C GLN A 261 2.55 -6.90 7.05
N ASP A 262 2.26 -5.78 7.68
CA ASP A 262 1.00 -5.07 7.71
C ASP A 262 0.92 -3.92 6.68
N ASN A 263 1.48 -4.15 5.48
CA ASN A 263 1.89 -3.10 4.52
C ASN A 263 0.87 -2.77 3.41
N VAL A 264 -0.03 -3.70 3.06
CA VAL A 264 -0.85 -3.55 1.85
C VAL A 264 -1.96 -2.49 1.99
N ARG A 265 -2.32 -2.12 3.22
CA ARG A 265 -3.52 -1.33 3.52
C ARG A 265 -3.30 0.15 3.20
N ASN A 266 -4.01 0.65 2.20
CA ASN A 266 -4.18 2.08 1.98
C ASN A 266 -5.66 2.44 2.13
N PHE A 267 -5.98 3.28 3.13
CA PHE A 267 -7.37 3.54 3.54
C PHE A 267 -8.00 4.73 2.81
N ASP A 268 -7.18 5.69 2.42
CA ASP A 268 -7.63 7.00 2.00
C ASP A 268 -7.96 7.08 0.51
N ARG A 269 -7.36 6.22 -0.32
CA ARG A 269 -7.55 6.16 -1.77
C ARG A 269 -7.17 4.79 -2.34
N ASP A 270 -7.51 4.60 -3.61
CA ASP A 270 -7.12 3.43 -4.39
C ASP A 270 -5.59 3.36 -4.53
N ARG A 271 -5.05 2.13 -4.64
CA ARG A 271 -3.60 1.92 -4.80
C ARG A 271 -3.28 0.89 -5.87
N MET A 272 -2.05 0.93 -6.35
CA MET A 272 -1.42 -0.18 -7.07
C MET A 272 -0.67 -1.11 -6.12
N VAL A 273 -0.46 -2.36 -6.51
CA VAL A 273 0.50 -3.29 -5.88
C VAL A 273 1.59 -3.60 -6.89
N LEU A 274 2.71 -2.89 -6.77
CA LEU A 274 3.83 -2.99 -7.71
C LEU A 274 4.84 -4.08 -7.35
N PHE A 275 4.96 -4.40 -6.07
CA PHE A 275 5.79 -5.50 -5.55
C PHE A 275 5.29 -5.95 -4.18
N ASN A 276 5.86 -7.04 -3.65
CA ASN A 276 5.57 -7.51 -2.30
C ASN A 276 6.36 -6.68 -1.27
N GLU A 277 5.66 -5.77 -0.59
CA GLU A 277 6.24 -4.86 0.41
C GLU A 277 6.90 -5.56 1.60
N LYS A 278 6.41 -6.74 2.00
CA LYS A 278 7.01 -7.52 3.09
C LYS A 278 8.45 -7.91 2.73
N HIS A 279 8.64 -8.52 1.55
CA HIS A 279 9.96 -8.95 1.10
C HIS A 279 10.89 -7.76 0.83
N ALA A 280 10.36 -6.68 0.23
CA ALA A 280 11.14 -5.46 0.03
C ALA A 280 11.62 -4.87 1.37
N TYR A 281 10.76 -4.83 2.40
CA TYR A 281 11.17 -4.41 3.74
C TYR A 281 12.19 -5.37 4.37
N GLU A 282 12.05 -6.68 4.21
CA GLU A 282 13.01 -7.68 4.71
C GLU A 282 14.42 -7.42 4.15
N ASP A 283 14.54 -7.20 2.84
CA ASP A 283 15.82 -6.89 2.19
C ASP A 283 16.35 -5.50 2.62
N LEU A 284 15.50 -4.48 2.71
CA LEU A 284 15.90 -3.15 3.19
C LEU A 284 16.39 -3.16 4.65
N VAL A 285 15.78 -3.97 5.52
CA VAL A 285 16.22 -4.17 6.90
C VAL A 285 17.58 -4.86 6.91
N LYS A 286 17.75 -5.93 6.13
CA LYS A 286 19.00 -6.69 6.02
C LYS A 286 20.17 -5.83 5.56
N ASP A 287 19.95 -4.92 4.61
CA ASP A 287 20.98 -4.05 4.05
C ASP A 287 21.13 -2.72 4.82
N GLY A 288 20.41 -2.54 5.92
CA GLY A 288 20.51 -1.35 6.78
C GLY A 288 19.91 -0.07 6.18
N MET A 289 18.95 -0.21 5.25
CA MET A 289 18.30 0.88 4.52
C MET A 289 16.88 1.20 4.99
N TYR A 290 16.32 0.42 5.93
CA TYR A 290 14.94 0.59 6.41
C TYR A 290 14.61 2.05 6.79
N GLN A 291 15.50 2.73 7.49
CA GLN A 291 15.29 4.08 8.01
C GLN A 291 14.98 5.10 6.90
N ASP A 292 15.55 4.93 5.71
CA ASP A 292 15.34 5.83 4.58
C ASP A 292 14.00 5.58 3.86
N PHE A 293 13.43 4.39 4.04
CA PHE A 293 12.20 3.92 3.38
C PHE A 293 11.03 3.67 4.32
N ALA A 294 11.19 3.86 5.64
CA ALA A 294 10.08 3.83 6.59
C ALA A 294 8.99 4.80 6.13
N ASN A 295 7.71 4.41 6.20
CA ASN A 295 6.61 5.20 5.63
C ASN A 295 6.43 6.59 6.27
N SER A 296 6.91 6.76 7.50
CA SER A 296 6.81 8.01 8.24
C SER A 296 7.90 8.13 9.29
N PHE A 297 8.10 9.36 9.76
CA PHE A 297 8.98 9.67 10.88
C PHE A 297 8.17 10.23 12.04
N GLU A 298 8.61 9.91 13.25
CA GLU A 298 8.38 10.74 14.43
C GLU A 298 9.74 11.22 14.93
N VAL A 299 9.94 12.54 15.03
CA VAL A 299 11.22 13.14 15.38
C VAL A 299 11.07 13.98 16.63
N ILE A 300 11.92 13.70 17.61
CA ILE A 300 12.03 14.48 18.84
C ILE A 300 13.18 15.46 18.68
N LEU A 301 12.90 16.77 18.67
CA LEU A 301 13.91 17.83 18.72
C LEU A 301 14.11 18.27 20.18
N GLY A 302 15.33 18.17 20.68
CA GLY A 302 15.67 18.28 22.10
C GLY A 302 16.02 16.92 22.72
N PRO A 303 16.06 16.81 24.06
CA PRO A 303 16.53 15.60 24.72
C PRO A 303 15.69 14.36 24.36
N GLY A 304 16.33 13.22 24.15
CA GLY A 304 15.66 11.95 23.86
C GLY A 304 14.87 11.36 25.03
N PHE A 305 14.37 10.15 24.81
CA PHE A 305 13.70 9.33 25.82
C PHE A 305 14.40 7.97 25.98
N ASP A 306 14.18 7.35 27.13
CA ASP A 306 14.71 6.01 27.41
C ASP A 306 14.03 4.93 26.54
N THR A 307 12.77 5.16 26.15
CA THR A 307 12.02 4.26 25.28
C THR A 307 12.54 4.32 23.85
N ILE A 308 12.95 3.17 23.32
CA ILE A 308 13.55 3.00 21.99
C ILE A 308 12.69 2.14 21.05
N TYR A 309 11.66 1.48 21.57
CA TYR A 309 10.66 0.75 20.80
C TYR A 309 9.35 0.68 21.58
N CYS A 310 8.23 0.67 20.86
CA CYS A 310 6.89 0.42 21.42
C CYS A 310 6.09 -0.51 20.51
N LYS A 311 5.26 -1.38 21.10
CA LYS A 311 4.23 -2.17 20.42
C LYS A 311 2.90 -2.04 21.15
N TYR A 312 1.83 -1.79 20.39
CA TYR A 312 0.48 -1.67 20.90
C TYR A 312 -0.34 -2.92 20.57
N SER A 313 -1.10 -3.39 21.55
CA SER A 313 -2.13 -4.42 21.39
C SER A 313 -3.49 -3.86 21.81
N ASN A 314 -3.82 -2.67 21.30
CA ASN A 314 -5.00 -1.90 21.69
C ASN A 314 -6.20 -2.05 20.75
N ASP A 315 -6.11 -2.98 19.81
CA ASP A 315 -7.20 -3.54 19.02
C ASP A 315 -8.10 -4.49 19.83
N ARG A 316 -7.58 -5.02 20.94
CA ARG A 316 -8.23 -5.91 21.92
C ARG A 316 -9.34 -5.23 22.75
N VAL A 317 -10.09 -6.02 23.52
CA VAL A 317 -11.02 -5.50 24.54
C VAL A 317 -10.26 -4.78 25.67
N ASP A 318 -10.95 -3.92 26.41
CA ASP A 318 -10.31 -2.97 27.32
C ASP A 318 -9.47 -3.66 28.40
N GLU A 319 -9.86 -4.87 28.82
CA GLU A 319 -9.18 -5.75 29.77
C GLU A 319 -7.80 -6.25 29.28
N PHE A 320 -7.54 -6.24 27.98
CA PHE A 320 -6.31 -6.80 27.38
C PHE A 320 -5.51 -5.77 26.57
N LYS A 321 -5.90 -4.49 26.61
CA LYS A 321 -5.17 -3.43 25.92
C LYS A 321 -3.86 -3.12 26.65
N ILE A 322 -2.75 -3.47 26.04
CA ILE A 322 -1.41 -3.22 26.57
C ILE A 322 -0.52 -2.48 25.57
N ARG A 323 0.50 -1.81 26.11
CA ARG A 323 1.66 -1.31 25.38
C ARG A 323 2.92 -2.00 25.91
N THR A 324 3.74 -2.51 25.03
CA THR A 324 5.04 -3.12 25.35
C THR A 324 6.16 -2.24 24.84
N ASP A 325 7.01 -1.76 25.73
CA ASP A 325 8.15 -0.90 25.42
C ASP A 325 9.47 -1.68 25.57
N ILE A 326 10.45 -1.36 24.72
CA ILE A 326 11.86 -1.62 25.02
C ILE A 326 12.46 -0.27 25.43
N ALA A 327 13.05 -0.22 26.63
CA ALA A 327 13.69 0.98 27.15
C ALA A 327 15.15 0.71 27.54
N ILE A 328 15.98 1.76 27.49
CA ILE A 328 17.35 1.75 28.01
C ILE A 328 17.30 2.20 29.47
N SER A 329 17.73 1.34 30.40
CA SER A 329 17.80 1.66 31.82
C SER A 329 18.91 2.68 32.12
N ARG A 330 18.90 3.25 33.33
CA ARG A 330 19.97 4.14 33.82
C ARG A 330 21.37 3.50 33.79
N THR A 331 21.45 2.17 33.80
CA THR A 331 22.72 1.42 33.70
C THR A 331 23.09 1.07 32.26
N GLY A 332 22.35 1.58 31.26
CA GLY A 332 22.56 1.30 29.84
C GLY A 332 22.07 -0.06 29.36
N ARG A 333 21.25 -0.78 30.15
CA ARG A 333 20.73 -2.11 29.77
C ARG A 333 19.36 -1.99 29.15
N LYS A 334 19.06 -2.81 28.14
CA LYS A 334 17.70 -2.95 27.61
C LYS A 334 16.82 -3.65 28.64
N ILE A 335 15.61 -3.13 28.83
CA ILE A 335 14.55 -3.71 29.66
C ILE A 335 13.23 -3.66 28.89
N ILE A 336 12.34 -4.60 29.16
CA ILE A 336 10.98 -4.61 28.62
C ILE A 336 10.04 -4.03 29.67
N LYS A 337 9.11 -3.18 29.26
CA LYS A 337 8.04 -2.67 30.12
C LYS A 337 6.68 -2.91 29.46
N LYS A 338 5.76 -3.60 30.14
CA LYS A 338 4.37 -3.77 29.70
C LYS A 338 3.46 -2.86 30.53
N PHE A 339 2.77 -1.93 29.88
CA PHE A 339 1.86 -0.97 30.49
C PHE A 339 0.40 -1.32 30.17
N PRO A 340 -0.53 -1.23 31.16
CA PRO A 340 -1.94 -1.27 30.88
C PRO A 340 -2.39 0.05 30.23
N LEU A 341 -3.16 -0.02 29.14
CA LEU A 341 -3.67 1.17 28.45
C LEU A 341 -5.05 1.63 28.96
N THR A 342 -5.69 0.80 29.78
CA THR A 342 -6.94 1.11 30.45
C THR A 342 -6.86 0.68 31.91
N GLU A 343 -7.77 1.18 32.74
CA GLU A 343 -7.90 0.72 34.11
C GLU A 343 -8.26 -0.78 34.17
N ALA A 344 -9.09 -1.26 33.24
CA ALA A 344 -9.49 -2.66 33.15
C ALA A 344 -8.31 -3.60 32.83
N ALA A 345 -7.31 -3.12 32.08
CA ALA A 345 -6.11 -3.89 31.74
C ALA A 345 -5.09 -4.01 32.88
N ARG A 346 -5.29 -3.29 33.99
CA ARG A 346 -4.34 -3.27 35.11
C ARG A 346 -4.18 -4.65 35.74
N GLU A 347 -5.29 -5.36 35.96
CA GLU A 347 -5.25 -6.71 36.54
C GLU A 347 -4.48 -7.68 35.63
N HIS A 348 -4.75 -7.62 34.32
CA HIS A 348 -4.08 -8.44 33.31
C HIS A 348 -2.56 -8.27 33.33
N VAL A 349 -2.07 -7.02 33.30
CA VAL A 349 -0.62 -6.73 33.31
C VAL A 349 0.02 -7.13 34.64
N PHE A 350 -0.63 -6.84 35.77
CA PHE A 350 -0.06 -7.12 37.09
C PHE A 350 -0.09 -8.63 37.41
N GLY A 351 -1.07 -9.36 36.88
CA GLY A 351 -1.17 -10.81 36.96
C GLY A 351 -0.03 -11.56 36.27
N MET A 352 0.72 -10.91 35.37
CA MET A 352 1.93 -11.50 34.75
C MET A 352 2.99 -11.89 35.79
N ARG A 353 3.02 -11.24 36.97
CA ARG A 353 3.91 -11.66 38.06
C ARG A 353 3.50 -13.01 38.66
N ASP A 354 2.20 -13.26 38.77
CA ASP A 354 1.68 -14.53 39.28
C ASP A 354 1.86 -15.64 38.23
N ALA A 355 1.68 -15.31 36.95
CA ALA A 355 2.03 -16.18 35.83
C ALA A 355 3.51 -16.60 35.87
N TYR A 356 4.42 -15.64 36.05
CA TYR A 356 5.85 -15.89 36.24
C TYR A 356 6.11 -16.87 37.38
N ALA A 357 5.55 -16.62 38.57
CA ALA A 357 5.73 -17.49 39.73
C ALA A 357 5.19 -18.91 39.49
N GLY A 358 4.01 -19.03 38.87
CA GLY A 358 3.40 -20.32 38.54
C GLY A 358 4.23 -21.12 37.53
N LEU A 359 4.72 -20.47 36.48
CA LEU A 359 5.56 -21.11 35.45
C LEU A 359 6.94 -21.49 35.99
N MET A 360 7.53 -20.68 36.85
CA MET A 360 8.79 -21.00 37.54
C MET A 360 8.66 -22.30 38.36
N GLU A 361 7.54 -22.52 39.04
CA GLU A 361 7.28 -23.77 39.76
C GLU A 361 7.00 -24.95 38.81
N LYS A 362 6.20 -24.73 37.76
CA LYS A 362 5.94 -25.74 36.71
C LYS A 362 7.26 -26.29 36.16
N TYR A 363 8.14 -25.40 35.70
CA TYR A 363 9.38 -25.76 35.03
C TYR A 363 10.59 -25.86 35.96
N ARG A 364 10.41 -25.77 37.29
CA ARG A 364 11.49 -26.00 38.27
C ARG A 364 12.09 -27.40 38.07
N GLY A 365 13.38 -27.45 37.70
CA GLY A 365 14.12 -28.67 37.42
C GLY A 365 13.97 -29.20 35.99
N GLY A 366 13.28 -28.46 35.11
CA GLY A 366 13.19 -28.70 33.68
C GLY A 366 14.16 -27.80 32.90
N ASP A 367 14.03 -27.79 31.58
CA ASP A 367 14.95 -27.09 30.68
C ASP A 367 14.40 -25.77 30.12
N PHE A 368 13.21 -25.33 30.54
CA PHE A 368 12.76 -23.97 30.23
C PHE A 368 13.26 -23.00 31.29
N GLU A 369 13.84 -21.89 30.84
CA GLU A 369 13.98 -20.69 31.65
C GLU A 369 12.74 -19.82 31.46
N ILE A 370 12.31 -19.14 32.52
CA ILE A 370 11.19 -18.20 32.47
C ILE A 370 11.78 -16.81 32.64
N ASN A 371 11.51 -15.90 31.68
CA ASN A 371 11.97 -14.53 31.79
C ASN A 371 11.41 -13.91 33.08
N ASP A 372 12.20 -13.09 33.77
CA ASP A 372 11.76 -12.53 35.05
C ASP A 372 10.66 -11.49 34.85
N CYS A 373 9.72 -11.42 35.81
CA CYS A 373 8.71 -10.38 35.84
C CYS A 373 8.68 -9.72 37.22
N GLN A 374 8.83 -8.39 37.20
CA GLN A 374 8.73 -7.53 38.37
C GLN A 374 7.65 -6.48 38.12
N ILE A 375 7.00 -6.00 39.18
CA ILE A 375 6.04 -4.91 39.07
C ILE A 375 6.73 -3.63 39.53
N ASP A 376 6.60 -2.57 38.74
CA ASP A 376 6.94 -1.19 39.11
C ASP A 376 5.64 -0.45 39.44
N PRO A 377 5.30 -0.28 40.74
CA PRO A 377 4.07 0.38 41.13
C PRO A 377 4.08 1.88 40.85
N GLU A 378 5.25 2.51 40.76
CA GLU A 378 5.40 3.95 40.55
C GLU A 378 5.08 4.30 39.10
N GLN A 379 5.57 3.49 38.15
CA GLN A 379 5.22 3.62 36.73
C GLN A 379 3.95 2.87 36.34
N GLY A 380 3.44 1.99 37.20
CA GLY A 380 2.23 1.22 36.97
C GLY A 380 2.39 0.15 35.88
N CYS A 381 3.54 -0.53 35.81
CA CYS A 381 3.86 -1.47 34.74
C CYS A 381 4.53 -2.76 35.23
N ALA A 382 4.53 -3.78 34.37
CA ALA A 382 5.35 -4.98 34.54
C ALA A 382 6.68 -4.80 33.79
N ILE A 383 7.79 -5.18 34.43
CA ILE A 383 9.16 -5.07 33.92
C ILE A 383 9.73 -6.48 33.75
N PHE A 384 10.35 -6.71 32.59
CA PHE A 384 11.06 -7.95 32.27
C PHE A 384 12.48 -7.67 31.80
N SER A 385 13.38 -8.62 32.01
CA SER A 385 14.70 -8.57 31.37
C SER A 385 14.58 -8.67 29.85
N PHE A 386 15.47 -7.96 29.15
CA PHE A 386 15.66 -8.17 27.73
C PHE A 386 16.51 -9.43 27.51
N VAL A 387 15.89 -10.46 26.94
CA VAL A 387 16.56 -11.75 26.68
C VAL A 387 17.19 -11.72 25.29
N ASN A 388 18.49 -12.03 25.21
CA ASN A 388 19.19 -12.17 23.93
C ASN A 388 19.04 -13.59 23.39
N GLY A 389 18.80 -13.72 22.09
CA GLY A 389 18.76 -15.00 21.39
C GLY A 389 18.11 -14.85 20.01
N VAL A 390 17.72 -15.98 19.42
CA VAL A 390 16.91 -16.04 18.20
C VAL A 390 15.54 -16.64 18.55
N PRO A 391 14.40 -16.05 18.09
CA PRO A 391 13.10 -16.68 18.28
C PRO A 391 13.08 -18.10 17.72
N LEU A 392 12.42 -19.04 18.41
CA LEU A 392 12.32 -20.42 17.93
C LEU A 392 11.63 -20.47 16.55
N SER A 393 10.66 -19.60 16.28
CA SER A 393 10.03 -19.47 14.95
C SER A 393 11.06 -19.15 13.85
N SER A 394 12.02 -18.25 14.12
CA SER A 394 13.07 -17.90 13.15
C SER A 394 14.06 -19.04 12.93
N LEU A 395 14.35 -19.86 13.95
CA LEU A 395 15.17 -21.07 13.77
C LEU A 395 14.45 -22.12 12.91
N LEU A 396 13.14 -22.30 13.11
CA LEU A 396 12.32 -23.17 12.29
C LEU A 396 12.25 -22.66 10.83
N ASP A 397 12.12 -21.34 10.62
CA ASP A 397 12.19 -20.74 9.28
C ASP A 397 13.54 -20.99 8.62
N ALA A 398 14.64 -20.84 9.36
CA ALA A 398 15.97 -21.07 8.81
C ALA A 398 16.20 -22.53 8.38
N CYS A 399 15.54 -23.49 9.03
CA CYS A 399 15.51 -24.89 8.58
C CYS A 399 14.73 -25.02 7.27
N ILE A 400 13.55 -24.39 7.16
CA ILE A 400 12.73 -24.41 5.93
C ILE A 400 13.50 -23.78 4.76
N ASP A 401 14.10 -22.62 4.98
CA ASP A 401 14.82 -21.89 3.93
C ASP A 401 16.07 -22.66 3.42
N LYS A 402 16.58 -23.62 4.21
CA LYS A 402 17.71 -24.50 3.87
C LYS A 402 17.29 -25.91 3.44
N ASP A 403 15.99 -26.21 3.39
CA ASP A 403 15.45 -27.56 3.18
C ASP A 403 15.95 -28.61 4.21
N ASP A 404 16.22 -28.16 5.44
CA ASP A 404 16.72 -28.97 6.56
C ASP A 404 15.56 -29.49 7.43
N MET A 405 14.88 -30.53 6.93
CA MET A 405 13.75 -31.14 7.65
C MET A 405 14.16 -31.92 8.90
N GLU A 406 15.39 -32.43 8.96
CA GLU A 406 15.92 -33.10 10.15
C GLU A 406 16.12 -32.10 11.29
N GLY A 407 16.72 -30.94 11.00
CA GLY A 407 16.86 -29.84 11.95
C GLY A 407 15.51 -29.30 12.42
N PHE A 408 14.55 -29.13 11.51
CA PHE A 408 13.19 -28.72 11.85
C PHE A 408 12.54 -29.70 12.85
N GLN A 409 12.62 -31.00 12.56
CA GLN A 409 12.04 -32.03 13.43
C GLN A 409 12.77 -32.11 14.78
N ALA A 410 14.08 -31.89 14.82
CA ALA A 410 14.85 -31.87 16.06
C ALA A 410 14.43 -30.71 16.98
N LEU A 411 14.30 -29.50 16.44
CA LEU A 411 13.82 -28.33 17.19
C LEU A 411 12.40 -28.54 17.71
N LEU A 412 11.52 -29.09 16.88
CA LEU A 412 10.14 -29.37 17.26
C LEU A 412 10.05 -30.46 18.34
N ASN A 413 10.82 -31.54 18.22
CA ASN A 413 10.86 -32.60 19.25
C ASN A 413 11.38 -32.06 20.58
N GLU A 414 12.38 -31.18 20.54
CA GLU A 414 12.90 -30.53 21.73
C GLU A 414 11.86 -29.60 22.37
N TYR A 415 11.13 -28.83 21.58
CA TYR A 415 9.99 -28.04 22.05
C TYR A 415 8.93 -28.92 22.73
N ILE A 416 8.49 -30.01 22.08
CA ILE A 416 7.50 -30.95 22.63
C ILE A 416 7.97 -31.51 23.97
N ARG A 417 9.25 -31.93 24.05
CA ARG A 417 9.85 -32.48 25.28
C ARG A 417 9.82 -31.47 26.41
N ARG A 418 10.19 -30.21 26.16
CA ARG A 418 10.21 -29.14 27.18
C ARG A 418 8.80 -28.75 27.63
N VAL A 419 7.84 -28.63 26.70
CA VAL A 419 6.44 -28.30 27.04
C VAL A 419 5.80 -29.39 27.90
N ASN A 420 6.09 -30.66 27.61
CA ASN A 420 5.54 -31.82 28.33
C ASN A 420 6.16 -32.05 29.72
N TYR A 421 6.98 -31.13 30.23
CA TYR A 421 7.54 -31.23 31.58
C TYR A 421 6.47 -30.97 32.65
N LYS A 422 6.33 -31.91 33.61
CA LYS A 422 5.26 -31.94 34.63
C LYS A 422 3.86 -31.71 34.00
N PRO A 423 3.38 -32.65 33.16
CA PRO A 423 2.16 -32.45 32.38
C PRO A 423 0.92 -32.24 33.24
N ASP A 424 0.90 -32.75 34.47
CA ASP A 424 -0.26 -32.62 35.39
C ASP A 424 -0.22 -31.36 36.27
N TYR A 425 0.79 -30.50 36.14
CA TYR A 425 0.90 -29.30 36.97
C TYR A 425 -0.18 -28.27 36.59
N PRO A 426 -0.94 -27.69 37.55
CA PRO A 426 -2.13 -26.87 37.28
C PRO A 426 -1.80 -25.43 36.88
N VAL A 427 -0.79 -25.22 36.05
CA VAL A 427 -0.43 -23.94 35.45
C VAL A 427 -0.04 -24.20 34.00
N SER A 428 -0.60 -23.47 33.05
CA SER A 428 -0.23 -23.57 31.64
C SER A 428 -0.43 -22.26 30.92
N ASP A 429 0.54 -21.91 30.08
CA ASP A 429 0.45 -20.78 29.17
C ASP A 429 -0.20 -21.23 27.85
N TYR A 430 -1.37 -20.68 27.58
CA TYR A 430 -2.13 -20.97 26.36
C TYR A 430 -1.44 -20.39 25.12
N ASP A 431 -0.59 -19.37 25.27
CA ASP A 431 0.09 -18.68 24.17
C ASP A 431 1.60 -19.00 24.11
N LEU A 432 1.99 -20.20 24.53
CA LEU A 432 3.38 -20.68 24.44
C LEU A 432 3.77 -21.03 22.99
N ILE A 433 3.64 -20.08 22.06
CA ILE A 433 3.97 -20.23 20.64
C ILE A 433 5.46 -20.05 20.39
N PHE A 434 5.95 -20.47 19.22
CA PHE A 434 7.39 -20.45 18.92
C PHE A 434 8.02 -19.05 18.93
N SER A 435 7.27 -18.00 18.58
CA SER A 435 7.74 -16.62 18.63
C SER A 435 7.89 -16.08 20.07
N ASN A 436 7.26 -16.72 21.06
CA ASN A 436 7.35 -16.37 22.48
C ASN A 436 8.48 -17.12 23.22
N ILE A 437 9.32 -17.86 22.49
CA ILE A 437 10.48 -18.59 23.04
C ILE A 437 11.76 -18.07 22.40
N MET A 438 12.70 -17.66 23.25
CA MET A 438 14.00 -17.16 22.86
C MET A 438 15.07 -18.23 23.06
N VAL A 439 15.81 -18.54 21.99
CA VAL A 439 16.81 -19.61 21.98
C VAL A 439 18.22 -19.02 21.90
N ASN A 440 19.06 -19.35 22.89
CA ASN A 440 20.47 -19.04 22.92
C ASN A 440 21.28 -20.30 23.22
N GLY A 441 21.63 -21.04 22.16
CA GLY A 441 22.27 -22.35 22.29
C GLY A 441 21.37 -23.32 23.08
N PRO A 442 21.84 -23.90 24.20
CA PRO A 442 21.04 -24.83 25.00
C PRO A 442 19.92 -24.16 25.83
N ILE A 443 20.03 -22.84 26.05
CA ILE A 443 19.12 -22.08 26.91
C ILE A 443 17.91 -21.64 26.09
N TRP A 444 16.71 -22.08 26.50
CA TRP A 444 15.45 -21.67 25.89
C TRP A 444 14.63 -20.95 26.95
N THR A 445 14.31 -19.68 26.68
CA THR A 445 13.64 -18.81 27.63
C THR A 445 12.25 -18.45 27.12
N ILE A 446 11.22 -18.67 27.93
CA ILE A 446 9.86 -18.19 27.67
C ILE A 446 9.84 -16.69 27.98
N ILE A 447 9.62 -15.86 26.96
CA ILE A 447 9.71 -14.40 27.05
C ILE A 447 8.35 -13.70 27.09
N ASP A 448 7.30 -14.37 26.63
CA ASP A 448 5.93 -13.93 26.80
C ASP A 448 5.10 -15.07 27.37
N TYR A 449 4.31 -14.76 28.39
CA TYR A 449 3.46 -15.69 29.12
C TYR A 449 2.20 -14.97 29.62
N GLU A 450 1.76 -13.98 28.83
CA GLU A 450 0.57 -13.17 29.07
C GLU A 450 -0.71 -14.01 29.26
N TRP A 451 -0.79 -15.18 28.62
CA TRP A 451 -1.98 -16.03 28.62
C TRP A 451 -1.81 -17.28 29.49
N THR A 452 -1.22 -17.08 30.67
CA THR A 452 -1.06 -18.14 31.68
C THR A 452 -2.30 -18.31 32.54
N TYR A 453 -2.78 -19.55 32.64
CA TYR A 453 -3.95 -19.91 33.42
C TYR A 453 -3.61 -20.92 34.51
N GLY A 454 -4.34 -20.85 35.63
CA GLY A 454 -4.31 -21.84 36.72
C GLY A 454 -5.03 -23.15 36.38
N LYS A 455 -4.77 -23.72 35.21
CA LYS A 455 -5.29 -25.01 34.75
C LYS A 455 -4.22 -25.81 34.01
N CYS A 456 -4.39 -27.12 33.96
CA CYS A 456 -3.60 -27.98 33.09
C CYS A 456 -4.13 -27.87 31.65
N ILE A 457 -3.25 -27.55 30.70
CA ILE A 457 -3.51 -27.67 29.25
C ILE A 457 -2.60 -28.80 28.74
N PRO A 458 -3.14 -29.86 28.12
CA PRO A 458 -2.33 -30.93 27.56
C PRO A 458 -1.28 -30.43 26.57
N ALA A 459 -0.05 -30.97 26.67
CA ALA A 459 1.05 -30.57 25.80
C ALA A 459 0.73 -30.73 24.31
N LYS A 460 -0.05 -31.75 23.92
CA LYS A 460 -0.49 -31.96 22.54
C LYS A 460 -1.31 -30.77 21.99
N GLU A 461 -2.11 -30.11 22.82
CA GLU A 461 -2.93 -28.96 22.45
C GLU A 461 -2.09 -27.69 22.33
N GLN A 462 -1.16 -27.47 23.26
CA GLN A 462 -0.19 -26.36 23.17
C GLN A 462 0.69 -26.49 21.92
N VAL A 463 1.13 -27.71 21.58
CA VAL A 463 1.92 -27.99 20.37
C VAL A 463 1.08 -27.76 19.11
N TRP A 464 -0.18 -28.21 19.09
CA TRP A 464 -1.09 -27.94 18.00
C TRP A 464 -1.26 -26.43 17.77
N ARG A 465 -1.51 -25.67 18.85
CA ARG A 465 -1.69 -24.22 18.78
C ARG A 465 -0.41 -23.52 18.28
N ALA A 466 0.76 -23.89 18.79
CA ALA A 466 2.03 -23.33 18.33
C ALA A 466 2.26 -23.56 16.83
N LEU A 467 1.95 -24.76 16.31
CA LEU A 467 2.03 -25.07 14.88
C LEU A 467 0.99 -24.32 14.05
N TYR A 468 -0.24 -24.20 14.56
CA TYR A 468 -1.33 -23.47 13.91
C TYR A 468 -0.98 -21.99 13.76
N CYS A 469 -0.54 -21.33 14.85
CA CYS A 469 -0.07 -19.95 14.83
C CYS A 469 1.14 -19.78 13.91
N TYR A 470 2.14 -20.68 14.00
CA TYR A 470 3.31 -20.66 13.13
C TYR A 470 2.90 -20.73 11.65
N LYS A 471 1.90 -21.52 11.28
CA LYS A 471 1.40 -21.58 9.91
C LYS A 471 0.77 -20.27 9.45
N LEU A 472 0.00 -19.60 10.31
CA LEU A 472 -0.75 -18.39 9.97
C LEU A 472 0.11 -17.12 9.92
N GLU A 473 1.20 -17.07 10.69
CA GLU A 473 2.12 -15.93 10.75
C GLU A 473 2.84 -15.64 9.41
N ASP A 474 2.96 -16.62 8.51
CA ASP A 474 3.61 -16.42 7.22
C ASP A 474 3.03 -17.29 6.10
N ARG A 475 2.57 -16.67 5.02
CA ARG A 475 2.05 -17.36 3.82
C ARG A 475 3.05 -18.32 3.20
N LYS A 476 4.37 -18.11 3.36
CA LYS A 476 5.37 -19.08 2.85
C LYS A 476 5.19 -20.48 3.47
N ARG A 477 4.58 -20.54 4.67
CA ARG A 477 4.34 -21.75 5.46
C ARG A 477 3.00 -22.43 5.11
N GLU A 478 2.14 -21.83 4.27
CA GLU A 478 0.84 -22.43 3.87
C GLU A 478 0.99 -23.81 3.23
N LYS A 479 2.10 -23.99 2.47
CA LYS A 479 2.45 -25.23 1.77
C LYS A 479 2.77 -26.39 2.72
N PHE A 480 3.06 -26.11 3.99
CA PHE A 480 3.33 -27.16 4.98
C PHE A 480 2.04 -27.82 5.46
N ASN A 481 2.00 -29.14 5.35
CA ASN A 481 0.94 -29.95 5.89
C ASN A 481 1.39 -30.60 7.21
N PHE A 482 0.82 -30.14 8.32
CA PHE A 482 1.08 -30.69 9.65
C PHE A 482 0.17 -31.87 10.02
N SER A 483 -0.70 -32.34 9.12
CA SER A 483 -1.64 -33.44 9.42
C SER A 483 -0.93 -34.69 9.93
N GLY A 484 0.14 -35.11 9.27
CA GLY A 484 0.94 -36.27 9.69
C GLY A 484 1.63 -36.09 11.04
N LEU A 485 1.88 -34.84 11.46
CA LEU A 485 2.43 -34.52 12.78
C LEU A 485 1.34 -34.54 13.86
N PHE A 486 0.15 -34.01 13.57
CA PHE A 486 -0.99 -34.09 14.48
C PHE A 486 -1.39 -35.54 14.77
N SER A 487 -1.38 -36.41 13.75
CA SER A 487 -1.61 -37.85 13.95
C SER A 487 -0.56 -38.49 14.87
N LYS A 488 0.72 -38.08 14.78
CA LYS A 488 1.78 -38.56 15.68
C LYS A 488 1.61 -38.06 17.13
N LEU A 489 0.97 -36.91 17.31
CA LEU A 489 0.62 -36.36 18.63
C LEU A 489 -0.65 -37.01 19.23
N GLY A 490 -1.29 -37.93 18.49
CA GLY A 490 -2.53 -38.57 18.91
C GLY A 490 -3.74 -37.63 18.87
N LEU A 491 -3.74 -36.67 17.94
CA LEU A 491 -4.89 -35.81 17.64
C LEU A 491 -5.60 -36.32 16.39
N ASP A 492 -6.88 -36.63 16.51
CA ASP A 492 -7.74 -36.97 15.37
C ASP A 492 -8.45 -35.73 14.80
N GLU A 493 -9.28 -35.92 13.78
CA GLU A 493 -10.02 -34.81 13.15
C GLU A 493 -11.05 -34.17 14.10
N GLN A 494 -11.62 -34.92 15.06
CA GLN A 494 -12.57 -34.37 16.02
C GLN A 494 -11.85 -33.47 17.03
N ASP A 495 -10.71 -33.94 17.55
CA ASP A 495 -9.83 -33.14 18.42
C ASP A 495 -9.42 -31.83 17.72
N ILE A 496 -8.98 -31.90 16.47
CA ILE A 496 -8.55 -30.72 15.70
C ILE A 496 -9.70 -29.73 15.51
N ASN A 497 -10.91 -30.21 15.20
CA ASN A 497 -12.08 -29.34 15.04
C ASN A 497 -12.46 -28.66 16.37
N SER A 498 -12.41 -29.38 17.50
CA SER A 498 -12.64 -28.80 18.82
C SER A 498 -11.62 -27.71 19.13
N LEU A 499 -10.34 -27.96 18.87
CA LEU A 499 -9.26 -26.99 19.08
C LEU A 499 -9.41 -25.75 18.19
N LEU A 500 -9.88 -25.89 16.95
CA LEU A 500 -10.19 -24.77 16.07
C LEU A 500 -11.35 -23.91 16.61
N GLU A 501 -12.41 -24.54 17.15
CA GLU A 501 -13.51 -23.82 17.78
C GLU A 501 -13.07 -23.07 19.04
N GLU A 502 -12.24 -23.70 19.88
CA GLU A 502 -11.63 -23.08 21.05
C GLU A 502 -10.74 -21.90 20.67
N GLU A 503 -9.91 -22.06 19.63
CA GLU A 503 -9.07 -20.98 19.12
C GLU A 503 -9.91 -19.81 18.64
N TYR A 504 -10.97 -20.08 17.87
CA TYR A 504 -11.89 -19.06 17.39
C TYR A 504 -12.60 -18.34 18.54
N ALA A 505 -13.03 -19.08 19.56
CA ALA A 505 -13.63 -18.51 20.77
C ALA A 505 -12.62 -17.65 21.55
N PHE A 506 -11.37 -18.08 21.65
CA PHE A 506 -10.29 -17.31 22.27
C PHE A 506 -10.02 -16.01 21.52
N GLN A 507 -9.88 -16.04 20.19
CA GLN A 507 -9.71 -14.82 19.39
C GLN A 507 -10.88 -13.84 19.58
N LYS A 508 -12.11 -14.34 19.65
CA LYS A 508 -13.30 -13.53 19.94
C LYS A 508 -13.32 -12.96 21.35
N TYR A 509 -12.87 -13.72 22.34
CA TYR A 509 -12.71 -13.27 23.71
C TYR A 509 -11.71 -12.11 23.81
N VAL A 510 -10.58 -12.22 23.12
CA VAL A 510 -9.53 -11.19 23.10
C VAL A 510 -9.97 -9.93 22.35
N THR A 511 -10.68 -10.07 21.24
CA THR A 511 -11.06 -8.94 20.36
C THR A 511 -12.44 -8.36 20.65
N GLY A 512 -13.31 -9.10 21.36
CA GLY A 512 -14.68 -8.70 21.68
C GLY A 512 -15.64 -8.76 20.49
N ASN A 513 -15.43 -9.68 19.54
CA ASN A 513 -16.18 -9.77 18.26
C ASN A 513 -16.11 -8.52 17.38
N ARG A 514 -15.09 -7.68 17.56
CA ARG A 514 -14.92 -6.42 16.84
C ARG A 514 -14.27 -6.66 15.48
N LYS A 515 -14.58 -5.82 14.50
CA LYS A 515 -13.93 -5.91 13.18
C LYS A 515 -12.44 -5.53 13.29
N SER A 516 -11.59 -6.33 12.65
CA SER A 516 -10.19 -5.99 12.44
C SER A 516 -10.03 -4.79 11.50
N LEU A 517 -8.86 -4.14 11.53
CA LEU A 517 -8.53 -3.08 10.55
C LEU A 517 -8.59 -3.58 9.10
N VAL A 518 -8.33 -4.87 8.86
CA VAL A 518 -8.44 -5.49 7.53
C VAL A 518 -9.90 -5.55 7.08
N GLU A 519 -10.82 -5.93 7.97
CA GLU A 519 -12.25 -5.94 7.67
C GLU A 519 -12.80 -4.52 7.49
N ILE A 520 -12.35 -3.56 8.30
CA ILE A 520 -12.72 -2.15 8.13
C ILE A 520 -12.20 -1.62 6.79
N TRP A 521 -10.96 -1.92 6.44
CA TRP A 521 -10.38 -1.56 5.14
C TRP A 521 -11.18 -2.12 3.97
N LYS A 522 -11.56 -3.40 4.03
CA LYS A 522 -12.44 -4.03 3.02
C LYS A 522 -13.79 -3.32 2.91
N ASN A 523 -14.38 -2.93 4.04
CA ASN A 523 -15.67 -2.21 4.07
C ASN A 523 -15.57 -0.79 3.49
N ILE A 524 -14.42 -0.11 3.62
CA ILE A 524 -14.18 1.19 2.97
C ILE A 524 -14.15 1.04 1.44
N GLY A 525 -13.78 -0.13 0.92
CA GLY A 525 -13.92 -0.46 -0.49
C GLY A 525 -12.93 0.23 -1.42
N ARG A 526 -11.72 0.57 -0.93
CA ARG A 526 -10.63 1.06 -1.79
C ARG A 526 -10.20 -0.01 -2.77
N LYS A 527 -10.00 0.37 -4.03
CA LYS A 527 -9.53 -0.55 -5.07
C LYS A 527 -8.05 -0.82 -4.90
N VAL A 528 -7.71 -2.10 -5.03
CA VAL A 528 -6.32 -2.55 -5.16
C VAL A 528 -6.14 -3.04 -6.58
N ILE A 529 -5.27 -2.36 -7.31
CA ILE A 529 -4.96 -2.66 -8.69
C ILE A 529 -3.62 -3.38 -8.70
N VAL A 530 -3.59 -4.63 -9.14
CA VAL A 530 -2.33 -5.31 -9.44
C VAL A 530 -2.10 -5.11 -10.93
N PRO A 531 -1.12 -4.32 -11.38
CA PRO A 531 -0.98 -4.02 -12.81
C PRO A 531 -0.81 -5.27 -13.68
N LYS A 532 -0.26 -6.35 -13.13
CA LYS A 532 -0.14 -7.65 -13.81
C LYS A 532 -1.50 -8.36 -14.01
N GLU A 533 -2.51 -8.02 -13.19
CA GLU A 533 -3.87 -8.56 -13.25
C GLU A 533 -4.84 -7.64 -13.99
N LEU A 534 -4.45 -6.38 -14.24
CA LEU A 534 -5.11 -5.59 -15.27
C LEU A 534 -4.96 -6.36 -16.56
N ASP A 535 -6.09 -6.76 -17.14
CA ASP A 535 -6.20 -7.73 -18.23
C ASP A 535 -5.07 -7.53 -19.25
N LEU A 536 -4.05 -8.39 -19.15
CA LEU A 536 -2.91 -8.48 -20.06
C LEU A 536 -3.35 -8.79 -21.50
N LYS A 537 -4.66 -8.91 -21.76
CA LYS A 537 -5.26 -8.78 -23.09
C LYS A 537 -4.99 -7.44 -23.77
N THR A 538 -4.47 -6.42 -23.08
CA THR A 538 -4.28 -5.09 -23.70
C THR A 538 -2.87 -4.52 -23.70
N GLN A 539 -1.86 -5.10 -23.03
CA GLN A 539 -0.48 -4.57 -23.07
C GLN A 539 0.58 -5.66 -22.92
N GLY A 540 0.79 -6.41 -23.99
CA GLY A 540 1.92 -7.34 -24.14
C GLY A 540 1.96 -8.01 -25.52
N THR A 541 0.80 -8.21 -26.12
CA THR A 541 0.59 -8.48 -27.54
C THR A 541 -0.21 -7.31 -28.11
N ARG A 542 0.22 -6.76 -29.24
CA ARG A 542 -0.58 -5.78 -30.01
C ARG A 542 -1.97 -6.41 -30.26
N PRO A 543 -3.08 -5.65 -30.23
CA PRO A 543 -4.38 -6.20 -30.61
C PRO A 543 -4.26 -6.91 -31.97
N ASP A 544 -4.89 -8.07 -32.11
CA ASP A 544 -4.83 -8.88 -33.34
C ASP A 544 -5.26 -8.08 -34.58
N ASP A 545 -6.08 -7.04 -34.41
CA ASP A 545 -6.57 -6.12 -35.45
C ASP A 545 -5.77 -4.81 -35.56
N CYS A 546 -4.54 -4.75 -35.03
CA CYS A 546 -3.70 -3.57 -35.19
C CYS A 546 -3.09 -3.51 -36.60
N ILE A 547 -3.15 -2.32 -37.22
CA ILE A 547 -2.59 -2.06 -38.56
C ILE A 547 -1.17 -1.54 -38.42
N GLN A 548 -0.23 -2.07 -39.21
CA GLN A 548 1.13 -1.55 -39.32
C GLN A 548 1.47 -1.27 -40.78
N ILE A 549 2.14 -0.16 -41.04
CA ILE A 549 2.53 0.25 -42.40
C ILE A 549 4.05 0.37 -42.46
N TYR A 550 4.62 -0.16 -43.53
CA TYR A 550 6.04 -0.07 -43.84
C TYR A 550 6.23 0.61 -45.20
N MET A 551 7.31 1.36 -45.35
CA MET A 551 7.71 2.00 -46.60
C MET A 551 9.13 1.57 -46.93
N ASP A 552 9.36 1.12 -48.16
CA ASP A 552 10.69 0.77 -48.65
C ASP A 552 11.19 1.79 -49.68
N GLU A 553 12.23 2.55 -49.31
CA GLU A 553 12.92 3.50 -50.21
C GLU A 553 14.14 2.86 -50.92
N GLY A 554 14.27 1.53 -50.89
CA GLY A 554 15.32 0.76 -51.56
C GLY A 554 16.32 0.06 -50.63
N ASN A 555 16.07 0.04 -49.31
CA ASN A 555 16.91 -0.61 -48.30
C ASN A 555 16.20 -1.77 -47.56
N GLY A 556 14.96 -2.08 -47.94
CA GLY A 556 14.10 -3.07 -47.28
C GLY A 556 13.30 -2.51 -46.11
N TYR A 557 12.56 -3.38 -45.43
CA TYR A 557 11.70 -3.02 -44.30
C TYR A 557 12.46 -2.99 -42.97
N SER A 558 12.14 -2.03 -42.12
CA SER A 558 12.67 -1.87 -40.76
C SER A 558 11.51 -1.66 -39.80
N GLU A 559 11.54 -2.35 -38.65
CA GLU A 559 10.54 -2.16 -37.58
C GLU A 559 10.61 -0.76 -36.98
N ASP A 560 11.83 -0.21 -36.84
CA ASP A 560 12.07 1.11 -36.26
C ASP A 560 11.52 2.24 -37.15
N ASP A 561 11.39 2.00 -38.45
CA ASP A 561 10.90 2.95 -39.46
C ASP A 561 9.44 2.69 -39.89
N SER A 562 8.78 1.72 -39.26
CA SER A 562 7.37 1.42 -39.48
C SER A 562 6.45 2.41 -38.74
N LEU A 563 5.20 2.52 -39.18
CA LEU A 563 4.21 3.39 -38.55
C LEU A 563 2.91 2.66 -38.23
N PHE A 564 2.33 3.03 -37.09
CA PHE A 564 0.99 2.62 -36.67
C PHE A 564 0.06 3.81 -36.91
N PRO A 565 -0.86 3.73 -37.88
CA PRO A 565 -1.76 4.84 -38.15
C PRO A 565 -2.74 5.01 -36.98
N ASP A 566 -3.06 6.26 -36.61
CA ASP A 566 -4.04 6.58 -35.57
C ASP A 566 -5.48 6.46 -36.11
N VAL A 567 -5.77 5.31 -36.75
CA VAL A 567 -7.10 4.93 -37.22
C VAL A 567 -7.44 3.55 -36.70
N LYS A 568 -8.73 3.30 -36.48
CA LYS A 568 -9.25 2.01 -36.04
C LYS A 568 -10.31 1.53 -37.01
N TYR A 569 -10.51 0.22 -37.07
CA TYR A 569 -11.65 -0.37 -37.75
C TYR A 569 -12.96 0.15 -37.14
N ASP A 570 -13.93 0.50 -37.99
CA ASP A 570 -15.26 0.92 -37.56
C ASP A 570 -16.15 -0.27 -37.12
N GLU A 571 -17.39 -0.01 -36.72
CA GLU A 571 -18.34 -1.05 -36.29
C GLU A 571 -18.67 -2.10 -37.38
N LYS A 572 -18.31 -1.83 -38.63
CA LYS A 572 -18.45 -2.74 -39.79
C LYS A 572 -17.12 -3.37 -40.19
N ASN A 573 -16.11 -3.29 -39.32
CA ASN A 573 -14.73 -3.69 -39.54
C ASN A 573 -14.08 -3.05 -40.79
N THR A 574 -14.49 -1.85 -41.15
CA THR A 574 -13.95 -1.09 -42.29
C THR A 574 -12.92 -0.08 -41.81
N VAL A 575 -11.85 0.13 -42.58
CA VAL A 575 -10.86 1.19 -42.36
C VAL A 575 -10.56 1.93 -43.66
N SER A 576 -10.28 3.23 -43.55
CA SER A 576 -9.74 4.06 -44.64
C SER A 576 -8.38 4.59 -44.22
N LEU A 577 -7.35 4.24 -44.96
CA LEU A 577 -5.98 4.71 -44.76
C LEU A 577 -5.66 5.77 -45.81
N ASP A 578 -5.08 6.90 -45.37
CA ASP A 578 -4.45 7.90 -46.23
C ASP A 578 -2.97 7.97 -45.86
N ILE A 579 -2.13 7.37 -46.70
CA ILE A 579 -0.72 7.17 -46.45
C ILE A 579 0.06 8.21 -47.26
N THR A 580 0.77 9.11 -46.59
CA THR A 580 1.67 10.05 -47.26
C THR A 580 2.95 9.33 -47.68
N VAL A 581 3.24 9.31 -48.98
CA VAL A 581 4.35 8.56 -49.56
C VAL A 581 5.38 9.50 -50.19
N SER A 582 6.67 9.27 -49.88
CA SER A 582 7.78 10.04 -50.44
C SER A 582 7.99 9.71 -51.93
N PRO A 583 8.60 10.60 -52.73
CA PRO A 583 8.91 10.32 -54.14
C PRO A 583 9.90 9.17 -54.37
N ASN A 584 10.66 8.79 -53.34
CA ASN A 584 11.71 7.76 -53.42
C ASN A 584 11.23 6.39 -52.90
N CYS A 585 9.97 6.30 -52.45
CA CYS A 585 9.40 5.05 -51.94
C CYS A 585 9.03 4.13 -53.11
N ASN A 586 9.58 2.92 -53.08
CA ASN A 586 9.36 1.88 -54.09
C ASN A 586 8.15 1.01 -53.75
N VAL A 587 7.92 0.71 -52.47
CA VAL A 587 6.85 -0.19 -52.03
C VAL A 587 6.25 0.32 -50.71
N VAL A 588 4.92 0.31 -50.62
CA VAL A 588 4.21 0.46 -49.35
C VAL A 588 3.63 -0.90 -48.96
N ARG A 589 4.02 -1.40 -47.80
CA ARG A 589 3.49 -2.63 -47.22
C ARG A 589 2.48 -2.28 -46.14
N ILE A 590 1.30 -2.89 -46.20
CA ILE A 590 0.24 -2.76 -45.21
C ILE A 590 0.04 -4.13 -44.57
N ASP A 591 0.25 -4.18 -43.27
CA ASP A 591 -0.08 -5.31 -42.42
C ASP A 591 -1.42 -5.00 -41.75
N PRO A 592 -2.53 -5.63 -42.18
CA PRO A 592 -3.87 -5.28 -41.73
C PRO A 592 -4.19 -5.79 -40.32
N ALA A 593 -3.41 -6.74 -39.81
CA ALA A 593 -3.64 -7.44 -38.55
C ALA A 593 -2.34 -8.15 -38.09
N PHE A 594 -2.31 -8.61 -36.84
CA PHE A 594 -1.29 -9.53 -36.28
C PHE A 594 -1.87 -10.94 -36.07
N ALA A 595 -2.82 -11.34 -36.91
CA ALA A 595 -3.50 -12.61 -36.84
C ALA A 595 -4.05 -13.03 -38.22
N THR A 596 -4.49 -14.28 -38.33
CA THR A 596 -5.14 -14.79 -39.54
C THR A 596 -6.42 -14.02 -39.83
N CYS A 597 -6.54 -13.47 -41.04
CA CYS A 597 -7.65 -12.59 -41.39
C CYS A 597 -8.09 -12.73 -42.84
N LEU A 598 -9.30 -12.25 -43.13
CA LEU A 598 -9.81 -12.00 -44.47
C LEU A 598 -9.84 -10.49 -44.71
N VAL A 599 -9.24 -10.03 -45.80
CA VAL A 599 -9.26 -8.63 -46.21
C VAL A 599 -10.01 -8.49 -47.53
N THR A 600 -10.97 -7.58 -47.60
CA THR A 600 -11.66 -7.20 -48.84
C THR A 600 -11.37 -5.74 -49.16
N ILE A 601 -10.65 -5.48 -50.24
CA ILE A 601 -10.33 -4.12 -50.69
C ILE A 601 -11.59 -3.51 -51.31
N LEU A 602 -12.07 -2.41 -50.71
CA LEU A 602 -13.27 -1.70 -51.13
C LEU A 602 -12.98 -0.56 -52.10
N ASP A 603 -11.84 0.11 -51.93
CA ASP A 603 -11.39 1.23 -52.76
C ASP A 603 -9.87 1.41 -52.60
N ALA A 604 -9.19 1.83 -53.67
CA ALA A 604 -7.77 2.14 -53.66
C ALA A 604 -7.46 3.21 -54.71
N THR A 605 -6.81 4.30 -54.28
CA THR A 605 -6.45 5.42 -55.15
C THR A 605 -5.01 5.88 -54.92
N TRP A 606 -4.38 6.39 -55.98
CA TRP A 606 -3.07 7.03 -55.93
C TRP A 606 -3.20 8.49 -56.36
N ASN A 607 -2.87 9.42 -55.47
CA ASN A 607 -3.01 10.85 -55.70
C ASN A 607 -4.43 11.27 -56.15
N GLY A 608 -5.46 10.50 -55.73
CA GLY A 608 -6.87 10.69 -56.09
C GLY A 608 -7.33 9.96 -57.35
N GLU A 609 -6.43 9.28 -58.08
CA GLU A 609 -6.77 8.48 -59.26
C GLU A 609 -7.05 7.01 -58.86
N PRO A 610 -8.18 6.41 -59.26
CA PRO A 610 -8.51 5.01 -58.92
C PRO A 610 -7.56 4.01 -59.58
N PHE A 611 -7.32 2.91 -58.87
CA PHE A 611 -6.56 1.80 -59.44
C PHE A 611 -7.35 1.17 -60.59
N GLY A 612 -6.78 1.15 -61.80
CA GLY A 612 -7.39 0.54 -62.99
C GLY A 612 -7.83 1.52 -64.08
N ASP A 613 -7.78 2.83 -63.85
CA ASP A 613 -7.64 3.78 -64.95
C ASP A 613 -6.20 3.66 -65.47
N ASN A 614 -6.00 3.75 -66.80
CA ASN A 614 -4.70 3.61 -67.49
C ASN A 614 -3.57 4.59 -67.03
N ALA A 615 -3.72 5.25 -65.89
CA ALA A 615 -2.88 6.30 -65.32
C ALA A 615 -2.07 5.87 -64.06
N SER A 616 -2.43 4.80 -63.34
CA SER A 616 -1.69 4.34 -62.16
C SER A 616 -1.52 2.83 -62.18
N ASP A 617 -0.35 2.40 -62.64
CA ASP A 617 0.05 1.00 -62.77
C ASP A 617 0.72 0.55 -61.46
N ILE A 618 -0.09 0.42 -60.40
CA ILE A 618 0.32 -0.03 -59.07
C ILE A 618 0.00 -1.53 -58.94
N SER A 619 1.01 -2.32 -58.56
CA SER A 619 0.81 -3.74 -58.27
C SER A 619 0.33 -3.94 -56.83
N ILE A 620 -0.65 -4.82 -56.62
CA ILE A 620 -1.05 -5.29 -55.28
C ILE A 620 -0.62 -6.74 -55.15
N HIS A 621 0.27 -7.01 -54.19
CA HIS A 621 0.84 -8.33 -53.97
C HIS A 621 0.62 -8.79 -52.52
N PRO A 622 -0.29 -9.74 -52.25
CA PRO A 622 -0.38 -10.37 -50.94
C PRO A 622 0.78 -11.33 -50.74
N VAL A 623 1.75 -10.97 -49.91
CA VAL A 623 3.04 -11.70 -49.79
C VAL A 623 2.86 -13.10 -49.23
N ASN A 624 2.01 -13.24 -48.22
CA ASN A 624 1.65 -14.49 -47.54
C ASN A 624 0.14 -14.73 -47.53
N GLY A 625 -0.59 -14.08 -48.45
CA GLY A 625 -2.04 -14.22 -48.60
C GLY A 625 -2.42 -14.88 -49.91
N ASN A 626 -3.62 -15.46 -49.95
CA ASN A 626 -4.20 -16.06 -51.15
C ASN A 626 -5.43 -15.27 -51.58
N TRP A 627 -5.49 -14.91 -52.87
CA TRP A 627 -6.70 -14.32 -53.45
C TRP A 627 -7.82 -15.37 -53.49
N ILE A 628 -8.97 -15.04 -52.90
CA ILE A 628 -10.17 -15.89 -52.92
C ILE A 628 -11.26 -15.35 -53.85
N SER A 629 -11.18 -14.06 -54.18
CA SER A 629 -11.94 -13.37 -55.22
C SER A 629 -11.07 -12.30 -55.84
N ASP A 630 -11.58 -11.56 -56.82
CA ASP A 630 -10.84 -10.45 -57.41
C ASP A 630 -10.47 -9.35 -56.39
N ASP A 631 -11.23 -9.22 -55.30
CA ASP A 631 -11.15 -8.13 -54.32
C ASP A 631 -10.90 -8.58 -52.87
N SER A 632 -10.80 -9.89 -52.62
CA SER A 632 -10.65 -10.44 -51.28
C SER A 632 -9.47 -11.39 -51.16
N ILE A 633 -8.70 -11.23 -50.09
CA ILE A 633 -7.46 -11.94 -49.78
C ILE A 633 -7.62 -12.60 -48.43
N ILE A 634 -7.37 -13.91 -48.36
CA ILE A 634 -7.33 -14.65 -47.10
C ILE A 634 -5.88 -14.88 -46.66
N PHE A 635 -5.61 -14.67 -45.39
CA PHE A 635 -4.32 -14.89 -44.74
C PHE A 635 -4.47 -15.99 -43.68
N ASN A 636 -3.76 -17.10 -43.87
CA ASN A 636 -3.68 -18.21 -42.91
C ASN A 636 -2.41 -18.15 -42.05
N THR A 637 -1.65 -17.06 -42.12
CA THR A 637 -0.52 -16.76 -41.24
C THR A 637 -0.86 -15.65 -40.24
N GLU A 638 -0.07 -15.53 -39.17
CA GLU A 638 -0.28 -14.55 -38.09
C GLU A 638 0.37 -13.18 -38.39
N ASP A 639 0.92 -13.01 -39.59
CA ASP A 639 1.67 -11.83 -40.04
C ASP A 639 1.21 -11.33 -41.42
N PRO A 640 -0.11 -11.12 -41.67
CA PRO A 640 -0.63 -10.80 -43.00
C PRO A 640 0.05 -9.56 -43.60
N ASN A 641 0.44 -9.65 -44.87
CA ASN A 641 1.19 -8.60 -45.57
C ASN A 641 0.63 -8.37 -46.99
N ILE A 642 0.26 -7.12 -47.27
CA ILE A 642 -0.14 -6.64 -48.60
C ILE A 642 0.85 -5.57 -49.07
N GLU A 643 1.57 -5.84 -50.16
CA GLU A 643 2.49 -4.89 -50.79
C GLU A 643 1.81 -4.14 -51.93
N PHE A 644 2.00 -2.82 -51.97
CA PHE A 644 1.61 -1.91 -53.03
C PHE A 644 2.88 -1.41 -53.73
N GLY A 645 3.14 -1.93 -54.93
CA GLY A 645 4.33 -1.60 -55.70
C GLY A 645 4.18 -0.26 -56.46
N LEU A 646 5.11 0.66 -56.23
CA LEU A 646 5.09 2.04 -56.73
C LEU A 646 6.14 2.32 -57.81
N THR A 647 6.76 1.28 -58.37
CA THR A 647 7.92 1.39 -59.27
C THR A 647 7.58 1.51 -60.76
N SER A 648 6.31 1.69 -61.14
CA SER A 648 5.93 1.76 -62.56
C SER A 648 6.33 3.10 -63.19
N GLU A 649 6.91 3.06 -64.39
CA GLU A 649 7.27 4.24 -65.18
C GLU A 649 6.05 5.10 -65.59
N ARG A 650 4.84 4.57 -65.46
CA ARG A 650 3.59 5.28 -65.76
C ARG A 650 3.01 6.00 -64.55
N LEU A 651 3.55 5.78 -63.36
CA LEU A 651 3.05 6.35 -62.12
C LEU A 651 3.36 7.85 -62.05
N ARG A 652 2.32 8.68 -61.87
CA ARG A 652 2.49 10.13 -61.67
C ARG A 652 2.90 10.41 -60.23
N VAL A 653 4.21 10.52 -60.01
CA VAL A 653 4.81 10.88 -58.72
C VAL A 653 4.92 12.41 -58.60
N LYS A 654 4.48 12.96 -57.47
CA LYS A 654 4.54 14.37 -57.07
C LYS A 654 5.52 14.53 -55.89
N ASP A 655 5.84 15.77 -55.50
CA ASP A 655 6.67 16.05 -54.30
C ASP A 655 6.06 15.51 -53.00
N ARG A 656 4.73 15.39 -52.95
CA ARG A 656 3.97 14.76 -51.86
C ARG A 656 2.89 13.86 -52.45
N ASN A 657 3.02 12.55 -52.24
CA ASN A 657 2.08 11.56 -52.77
C ASN A 657 1.17 11.01 -51.67
N HIS A 658 0.00 10.55 -52.07
CA HIS A 658 -0.99 9.94 -51.18
C HIS A 658 -1.45 8.62 -51.78
N LEU A 659 -1.25 7.53 -51.03
CA LEU A 659 -1.85 6.23 -51.27
C LEU A 659 -3.04 6.10 -50.33
N CYS A 660 -4.25 6.11 -50.88
CA CYS A 660 -5.46 5.95 -50.10
C CYS A 660 -6.05 4.56 -50.33
N VAL A 661 -6.22 3.77 -49.27
CA VAL A 661 -6.76 2.41 -49.34
C VAL A 661 -7.90 2.26 -48.34
N LYS A 662 -9.06 1.79 -48.81
CA LYS A 662 -10.20 1.45 -47.98
C LYS A 662 -10.48 -0.04 -48.09
N TYR A 663 -10.58 -0.73 -46.96
CA TYR A 663 -10.83 -2.17 -46.94
C TYR A 663 -11.62 -2.60 -45.70
N ILE A 664 -12.23 -3.78 -45.79
CA ILE A 664 -12.85 -4.49 -44.68
C ILE A 664 -11.89 -5.58 -44.22
N MET A 665 -11.71 -5.75 -42.92
CA MET A 665 -10.94 -6.83 -42.34
C MET A 665 -11.81 -7.68 -41.44
N THR A 666 -11.66 -9.00 -41.46
CA THR A 666 -12.31 -9.90 -40.50
C THR A 666 -11.29 -10.90 -39.97
N LEU A 667 -11.11 -10.92 -38.65
CA LEU A 667 -10.29 -11.92 -37.99
C LEU A 667 -10.92 -13.30 -38.14
N LEU A 668 -10.09 -14.29 -38.48
CA LEU A 668 -10.51 -15.68 -38.66
C LEU A 668 -9.80 -16.57 -37.64
N PRO A 669 -10.47 -17.62 -37.12
CA PRO A 669 -9.77 -18.69 -36.42
C PRO A 669 -8.77 -19.38 -37.35
N LYS A 670 -7.56 -19.66 -36.86
CA LYS A 670 -6.46 -20.25 -37.65
C LYS A 670 -6.84 -21.51 -38.43
N ASN A 671 -7.54 -22.44 -37.78
CA ASN A 671 -8.02 -23.67 -38.41
C ASN A 671 -9.04 -23.42 -39.53
N ALA A 672 -9.87 -22.37 -39.42
CA ALA A 672 -10.82 -21.99 -40.46
C ALA A 672 -10.10 -21.35 -41.66
N ALA A 673 -9.10 -20.50 -41.41
CA ALA A 673 -8.27 -19.92 -42.46
C ALA A 673 -7.45 -20.99 -43.21
N GLU A 674 -6.82 -21.93 -42.48
CA GLU A 674 -6.09 -23.05 -43.07
C GLU A 674 -6.99 -23.96 -43.92
N ALA A 675 -8.19 -24.30 -43.42
CA ALA A 675 -9.15 -25.11 -44.18
C ALA A 675 -9.65 -24.39 -45.45
N ALA A 676 -9.89 -23.07 -45.37
CA ALA A 676 -10.29 -22.27 -46.52
C ALA A 676 -9.17 -22.21 -47.57
N VAL A 677 -7.92 -21.99 -47.18
CA VAL A 677 -6.76 -22.01 -48.11
C VAL A 677 -6.59 -23.40 -48.75
N ALA A 678 -6.64 -24.48 -47.96
CA ALA A 678 -6.53 -25.84 -48.49
C ALA A 678 -7.64 -26.18 -49.52
N SER A 679 -8.83 -25.57 -49.40
CA SER A 679 -9.91 -25.75 -50.36
C SER A 679 -9.66 -25.07 -51.72
N LEU A 680 -8.90 -23.96 -51.74
CA LEU A 680 -8.44 -23.28 -52.96
C LEU A 680 -7.44 -24.16 -53.71
N ASP A 681 -6.54 -24.83 -52.98
CA ASP A 681 -5.56 -25.73 -53.59
C ASP A 681 -6.23 -26.97 -54.18
N SER A 682 -7.26 -27.51 -53.52
CA SER A 682 -8.03 -28.67 -54.01
C SER A 682 -8.87 -28.40 -55.27
N THR A 683 -9.07 -27.13 -55.63
CA THR A 683 -9.78 -26.70 -56.85
C THR A 683 -8.84 -26.29 -57.98
N SER A 684 -7.52 -26.34 -57.77
CA SER A 684 -6.49 -25.82 -58.69
C SER A 684 -5.98 -26.81 -59.76
N GLU A 685 -6.42 -28.08 -59.78
CA GLU A 685 -6.09 -29.03 -60.88
C GLU A 685 -6.84 -28.75 -62.20
N SER A 686 -7.58 -27.66 -62.33
CA SER A 686 -8.18 -27.26 -63.63
C SER A 686 -8.35 -25.74 -63.81
N ARG A 687 -7.26 -24.97 -63.86
CA ARG A 687 -7.23 -23.61 -64.47
C ARG A 687 -5.80 -23.08 -64.62
N THR A 688 -5.18 -23.36 -65.76
CA THR A 688 -4.10 -22.52 -66.31
C THR A 688 -4.73 -21.39 -67.12
N GLU A 689 -4.84 -20.20 -66.55
CA GLU A 689 -5.02 -18.95 -67.34
C GLU A 689 -4.57 -17.71 -66.54
N SER A 690 -3.54 -17.06 -67.09
CA SER A 690 -3.05 -15.66 -66.92
C SER A 690 -3.17 -14.95 -65.56
N LYS A 691 -2.05 -14.84 -64.85
CA LYS A 691 -1.86 -13.96 -63.67
C LYS A 691 -1.87 -12.45 -63.97
N GLU A 692 -1.89 -12.03 -65.24
CA GLU A 692 -1.87 -10.61 -65.65
C GLU A 692 -3.26 -9.92 -65.72
N ASN A 693 -4.36 -10.58 -65.33
CA ASN A 693 -5.72 -10.11 -65.61
C ASN A 693 -6.59 -9.82 -64.36
N ILE A 694 -5.98 -9.75 -63.17
CA ILE A 694 -6.70 -9.56 -61.89
C ILE A 694 -6.83 -8.08 -61.54
N ILE A 695 -5.79 -7.27 -61.79
CA ILE A 695 -5.78 -5.83 -61.44
C ILE A 695 -6.77 -5.04 -62.31
N GLU A 696 -6.85 -5.31 -63.62
CA GLU A 696 -7.87 -4.69 -64.48
C GLU A 696 -9.30 -5.07 -64.06
N LYS A 697 -9.51 -6.27 -63.52
CA LYS A 697 -10.82 -6.73 -63.02
C LYS A 697 -11.17 -6.13 -61.67
N LEU A 698 -10.18 -5.99 -60.78
CA LEU A 698 -10.31 -5.27 -59.51
C LEU A 698 -10.68 -3.81 -59.80
N GLY A 699 -9.94 -3.11 -60.67
CA GLY A 699 -10.22 -1.74 -61.05
C GLY A 699 -11.63 -1.53 -61.63
N LYS A 700 -12.07 -2.41 -62.54
CA LYS A 700 -13.46 -2.37 -63.08
C LYS A 700 -14.52 -2.58 -61.99
N LYS A 701 -14.28 -3.44 -61.00
CA LYS A 701 -15.20 -3.67 -59.86
C LYS A 701 -15.21 -2.51 -58.85
N LEU A 702 -14.06 -1.90 -58.59
CA LEU A 702 -13.93 -0.75 -57.70
C LEU A 702 -14.66 0.46 -58.29
N ILE A 703 -14.51 0.72 -59.60
CA ILE A 703 -15.25 1.75 -60.34
C ILE A 703 -16.76 1.50 -60.26
N GLN A 704 -17.21 0.26 -60.49
CA GLN A 704 -18.63 -0.10 -60.44
C GLN A 704 -19.24 0.08 -59.03
N LYS A 705 -18.51 -0.24 -57.95
CA LYS A 705 -18.95 -0.01 -56.57
C LYS A 705 -18.93 1.47 -56.16
N CYS A 706 -18.03 2.28 -56.72
CA CYS A 706 -18.00 3.74 -56.53
C CYS A 706 -19.20 4.41 -57.23
N GLU A 707 -19.53 4.01 -58.45
CA GLU A 707 -20.72 4.50 -59.17
C GLU A 707 -22.03 4.10 -58.47
N GLU A 708 -22.17 2.85 -58.00
CA GLU A 708 -23.35 2.39 -57.23
C GLU A 708 -23.55 3.13 -55.90
N ARG A 709 -22.49 3.72 -55.32
CA ARG A 709 -22.57 4.57 -54.11
C ARG A 709 -22.99 5.99 -54.45
N TYR A 710 -22.47 6.55 -55.54
CA TYR A 710 -22.81 7.90 -56.01
C TYR A 710 -24.31 8.04 -56.36
N TYR A 711 -24.94 6.95 -56.83
CA TYR A 711 -26.39 6.89 -57.09
C TYR A 711 -27.25 6.56 -55.86
N ARG A 712 -26.66 6.17 -54.72
CA ARG A 712 -27.40 5.93 -53.47
C ARG A 712 -27.49 7.17 -52.58
N ASP A 713 -26.51 8.08 -52.66
CA ASP A 713 -26.49 9.33 -51.88
C ASP A 713 -27.33 10.47 -52.52
N GLU A 714 -27.95 10.26 -53.69
CA GLU A 714 -28.96 11.17 -54.27
C GLU A 714 -30.42 10.75 -54.00
N GLU A 715 -30.66 9.62 -53.29
CA GLU A 715 -32.00 9.18 -52.85
C GLU A 715 -32.16 9.07 -51.30
N GLU A 716 -31.28 9.69 -50.50
CA GLU A 716 -31.52 9.99 -49.07
C GLU A 716 -31.41 11.48 -48.72
#